data_AF-A0A536VS34-F1
#
_entry.id   AF-A0A536VS34-F1
#
_cell.length_a   1.000
_cell.length_b   1.000
_cell.length_c   1.000
_cell.angle_alpha   90.00
_cell.angle_beta   90.00
_cell.angle_gamma   90.00
#
_symmetry.space_group_name_H-M   'P 1'
#
loop_
_entity.id
_entity.type
_entity.pdbx_description
1 polymer ?
#
loop_
_entity_poly.entity_id
_entity_poly.type
_entity_poly.pdbx_seq_one_letter_code
_entity_poly.pdbx_strand_id
1 'polypeptide(L)'
;MRMVNQSPHGARRGRDLWRDRNFGQLMADSRKKKKSGGPRTARLRAAKPAPMAERVGELAWAGQHAQAIELATAALATAGLSAGNRLDLLDLRAESFIAQGDLEQASADAAEMLDFANRAKTPGPKAQARNRLALVQMRKGEFKAAVASATAALKAARQSKQVPLEAMSLFRLAEAQFRNRTDFEQAVRDAVRAAALFHTLGRPADEGRALWVISMARSAQGLAAEADQAANAALALGRNSGDLYGVGNALNMLMFNEADHGAKLKLLNQALAAFEAAGYVERQGAITGNLGIAYRELGLYRRARRLHLKSGEIAERTGRRDRLGPNAWELARDEIEMGHLDAARAYLAEASAMAVEAHQDRRFPFLKPMRYGRLAARAGDEATALRHYKHAVELLRNADEPANEMNTLAALARAHLAVGNPGSALAATRRATKMHRARGLASLQVLSPAMVWWRHSQALQANEKTKEAREALEMAYQFMLKGIASLSDEGLRRHYLNKIEAHREIVLAWIKDARKRRLSPERRAAHLAGEANLREPFERLVDTGLRLNELRSATELHEFLIDEATELSGAERVLLVLETAEGLQLAGSLVPRGEDAQALLHDIAPALTEVHRTRAVSLMHGPEGAGKLDQRSRIVAPLVAQRQLLGYLYVDIDGAFGRLRESDRDLIGMLASQAAVALDNAQWSQGLEQKVAQRTGELQTSNALLEQRANELGIINSIQQGMAAELDFQTIIDLVGDKLREVFKTGDIGIRWYDTKANLIHYMYEYEHGIRLSAPAAPPATHHLKLMETRLPLVMNSRAAQVAEGVRPLPGTDQGHSVVHVPVLGSDRVLGSIMLENYERENAFGEAEVRLMSTVAASMGVALENARLFDETQRLLKETEQRNAELAIINSVQEGLASKLEMQAIYDLVGNKIREIFDADVVSINLFDSEANLVRYAFLLDHGERFHPESRPPAGFTRHILRTLQPIVIHTAEELDRQMTELGASNIGGGTVDNSCIYVPILRGNSAAGVISVGKQPAHAFSNSDVSLLATLANAMSVALENA
;
A
#
# COMPACT_ATOMS: atom_id res chain seq x y z
N MET A 1 -41.65 -54.29 -15.54
CA MET A 1 -42.66 -55.37 -15.61
C MET A 1 -42.21 -56.51 -14.68
N ARG A 2 -43.18 -57.13 -13.98
CA ARG A 2 -43.08 -57.99 -12.77
C ARG A 2 -41.90 -58.99 -12.69
N MET A 3 -41.28 -59.08 -11.51
CA MET A 3 -40.62 -60.30 -10.95
C MET A 3 -40.85 -60.27 -9.43
N VAL A 4 -41.76 -61.08 -8.87
CA VAL A 4 -41.60 -62.50 -8.48
C VAL A 4 -40.53 -62.67 -7.41
N ASN A 5 -41.03 -63.02 -6.23
CA ASN A 5 -40.40 -63.06 -4.93
C ASN A 5 -39.92 -64.49 -4.68
N GLN A 6 -38.60 -64.72 -4.65
CA GLN A 6 -38.01 -65.93 -4.06
C GLN A 6 -36.73 -65.57 -3.32
N SER A 7 -36.76 -65.73 -2.00
CA SER A 7 -35.58 -65.68 -1.12
C SER A 7 -34.87 -67.04 -1.11
N PRO A 8 -33.53 -67.05 -0.97
CA PRO A 8 -32.89 -68.10 -0.19
C PRO A 8 -32.12 -67.52 1.01
N HIS A 9 -32.21 -68.29 2.10
CA HIS A 9 -31.59 -68.07 3.39
C HIS A 9 -30.06 -68.08 3.35
N GLY A 10 -29.43 -67.20 4.14
CA GLY A 10 -28.00 -67.29 4.43
C GLY A 10 -27.36 -66.01 4.97
N ALA A 11 -27.79 -65.52 6.13
CA ALA A 11 -27.01 -64.62 7.00
C ALA A 11 -27.73 -64.44 8.34
N ARG A 12 -27.51 -65.39 9.26
CA ARG A 12 -27.85 -65.28 10.69
C ARG A 12 -26.59 -64.91 11.45
N ARG A 13 -26.49 -63.64 11.85
CA ARG A 13 -25.87 -63.09 13.08
C ARG A 13 -25.64 -61.59 12.83
N GLY A 14 -26.39 -60.75 13.53
CA GLY A 14 -26.34 -59.29 13.40
C GLY A 14 -27.70 -58.56 13.32
N ARG A 15 -28.83 -59.26 13.46
CA ARG A 15 -30.18 -58.68 13.31
C ARG A 15 -30.93 -58.35 14.61
N ASP A 16 -30.29 -58.49 15.78
CA ASP A 16 -31.02 -58.47 17.06
C ASP A 16 -30.95 -57.15 17.85
N LEU A 17 -30.33 -56.08 17.32
CA LEU A 17 -30.33 -54.75 17.95
C LEU A 17 -31.44 -53.80 17.45
N TRP A 18 -32.19 -54.20 16.42
CA TRP A 18 -33.20 -53.37 15.74
C TRP A 18 -34.64 -53.53 16.26
N ARG A 19 -34.83 -54.33 17.32
CA ARG A 19 -36.13 -54.59 17.95
C ARG A 19 -36.37 -53.81 19.25
N ASP A 20 -35.54 -52.81 19.55
CA ASP A 20 -35.81 -51.96 20.70
C ASP A 20 -36.90 -50.94 20.33
N ARG A 21 -38.07 -51.04 20.99
CA ARG A 21 -39.32 -50.32 20.66
C ARG A 21 -39.20 -48.79 20.71
N ASN A 22 -38.08 -48.26 21.22
CA ASN A 22 -37.89 -46.82 21.49
C ASN A 22 -37.64 -45.96 20.24
N PHE A 23 -36.98 -46.46 19.18
CA PHE A 23 -36.68 -45.63 17.98
C PHE A 23 -37.95 -45.36 17.13
N GLY A 24 -38.80 -46.36 16.93
CA GLY A 24 -40.07 -46.19 16.21
C GLY A 24 -41.06 -45.29 16.94
N GLN A 25 -41.04 -45.29 18.28
CA GLN A 25 -41.90 -44.45 19.12
C GLN A 25 -41.46 -42.98 19.12
N LEU A 26 -40.15 -42.69 19.24
CA LEU A 26 -39.63 -41.32 19.18
C LEU A 26 -39.99 -40.62 17.84
N MET A 27 -40.02 -41.38 16.75
CA MET A 27 -40.31 -40.84 15.42
C MET A 27 -41.80 -40.67 15.12
N ALA A 28 -42.68 -41.37 15.84
CA ALA A 28 -44.14 -41.35 15.61
C ALA A 28 -44.84 -40.12 16.24
N ASP A 29 -44.30 -39.58 17.33
CA ASP A 29 -44.95 -38.49 18.09
C ASP A 29 -44.77 -37.10 17.47
N SER A 30 -43.84 -36.94 16.51
CA SER A 30 -43.69 -35.70 15.73
C SER A 30 -44.89 -35.37 14.81
N ARG A 31 -45.85 -36.29 14.64
CA ARG A 31 -46.99 -36.15 13.72
C ARG A 31 -48.34 -35.82 14.38
N LYS A 32 -48.45 -35.62 15.69
CA LYS A 32 -49.74 -35.32 16.34
C LYS A 32 -49.69 -34.25 17.44
N LYS A 33 -49.99 -33.00 17.08
CA LYS A 33 -51.13 -32.19 17.58
C LYS A 33 -50.96 -30.70 17.20
N LYS A 34 -51.84 -30.22 16.32
CA LYS A 34 -52.22 -28.81 16.21
C LYS A 34 -53.09 -28.44 17.41
N LYS A 35 -52.70 -27.42 18.17
CA LYS A 35 -53.63 -26.41 18.72
C LYS A 35 -52.92 -25.05 18.65
N SER A 36 -53.39 -24.23 17.72
CA SER A 36 -53.03 -22.84 17.52
C SER A 36 -53.56 -22.00 18.70
N GLY A 37 -52.66 -21.45 19.51
CA GLY A 37 -52.92 -20.28 20.32
C GLY A 37 -52.17 -19.10 19.70
N GLY A 38 -52.89 -18.16 19.10
CA GLY A 38 -52.30 -16.91 18.60
C GLY A 38 -51.73 -16.05 19.73
N PRO A 39 -50.89 -15.05 19.41
CA PRO A 39 -50.20 -14.24 20.41
C PRO A 39 -51.21 -13.37 21.14
N ARG A 40 -51.45 -13.64 22.43
CA ARG A 40 -52.13 -12.69 23.32
C ARG A 40 -51.12 -11.64 23.75
N THR A 41 -51.26 -10.43 23.22
CA THR A 41 -50.58 -9.23 23.69
C THR A 41 -51.04 -8.89 25.11
N ALA A 42 -50.28 -9.37 26.10
CA ALA A 42 -50.37 -8.87 27.47
C ALA A 42 -49.39 -7.70 27.62
N ARG A 43 -49.89 -6.52 27.99
CA ARG A 43 -49.08 -5.37 28.40
C ARG A 43 -48.12 -5.79 29.51
N LEU A 44 -46.83 -5.88 29.19
CA LEU A 44 -45.76 -6.22 30.13
C LEU A 44 -45.45 -5.00 31.00
N ARG A 45 -45.69 -5.13 32.31
CA ARG A 45 -44.94 -4.38 33.33
C ARG A 45 -43.45 -4.60 33.06
N ALA A 46 -42.63 -3.55 33.18
CA ALA A 46 -41.17 -3.64 33.04
C ALA A 46 -40.62 -4.80 33.88
N ALA A 47 -40.16 -5.85 33.19
CA ALA A 47 -39.55 -7.01 33.81
C ALA A 47 -38.18 -6.63 34.39
N LYS A 48 -37.80 -7.22 35.52
CA LYS A 48 -36.43 -7.11 36.05
C LYS A 48 -35.44 -7.53 34.95
N PRO A 49 -34.27 -6.88 34.82
CA PRO A 49 -33.28 -7.27 33.82
C PRO A 49 -32.84 -8.72 34.04
N ALA A 50 -32.77 -9.49 32.95
CA ALA A 50 -32.32 -10.87 32.94
C ALA A 50 -30.89 -10.98 33.54
N PRO A 51 -30.58 -12.06 34.29
CA PRO A 51 -29.22 -12.36 34.73
C PRO A 51 -28.20 -12.25 33.59
N MET A 52 -26.99 -11.79 33.89
CA MET A 52 -25.99 -11.44 32.87
C MET A 52 -25.69 -12.58 31.87
N ALA A 53 -25.63 -13.82 32.34
CA ALA A 53 -25.40 -15.00 31.49
C ALA A 53 -26.55 -15.23 30.49
N GLU A 54 -27.80 -14.93 30.86
CA GLU A 54 -28.95 -15.03 29.97
C GLU A 54 -28.84 -14.02 28.82
N ARG A 55 -28.47 -12.77 29.11
CA ARG A 55 -28.24 -11.72 28.09
C ARG A 55 -27.10 -12.08 27.13
N VAL A 56 -25.98 -12.60 27.65
CA VAL A 56 -24.88 -13.10 26.81
C VAL A 56 -25.38 -14.24 25.91
N GLY A 57 -26.17 -15.17 26.48
CA GLY A 57 -26.78 -16.26 25.74
C GLY A 57 -27.72 -15.80 24.63
N GLU A 58 -28.57 -14.79 24.88
CA GLU A 58 -29.47 -14.20 23.88
C GLU A 58 -28.71 -13.54 22.73
N LEU A 59 -27.65 -12.80 23.02
CA LEU A 59 -26.78 -12.19 21.99
C LEU A 59 -26.12 -13.28 21.13
N ALA A 60 -25.54 -14.30 21.77
CA ALA A 60 -24.95 -15.43 21.06
C ALA A 60 -25.98 -16.18 20.22
N TRP A 61 -27.20 -16.38 20.74
CA TRP A 61 -28.30 -17.01 20.01
C TRP A 61 -28.76 -16.21 18.79
N ALA A 62 -28.72 -14.89 18.88
CA ALA A 62 -29.02 -13.97 17.78
C ALA A 62 -27.85 -13.80 16.78
N GLY A 63 -26.76 -14.56 16.93
CA GLY A 63 -25.57 -14.47 16.08
C GLY A 63 -24.67 -13.26 16.34
N GLN A 64 -24.95 -12.48 17.39
CA GLN A 64 -24.21 -11.29 17.78
C GLN A 64 -23.01 -11.63 18.67
N HIS A 65 -22.17 -12.55 18.22
CA HIS A 65 -21.08 -13.13 19.02
C HIS A 65 -20.03 -12.12 19.47
N ALA A 66 -19.73 -11.08 18.68
CA ALA A 66 -18.81 -10.02 19.10
C ALA A 66 -19.32 -9.28 20.35
N GLN A 67 -20.61 -8.91 20.36
CA GLN A 67 -21.24 -8.26 21.52
C GLN A 67 -21.35 -9.23 22.71
N ALA A 68 -21.63 -10.51 22.45
CA ALA A 68 -21.65 -11.54 23.50
C ALA A 68 -20.28 -11.69 24.17
N ILE A 69 -19.19 -11.68 23.39
CA ILE A 69 -17.80 -11.75 23.89
C ILE A 69 -17.49 -10.53 24.76
N GLU A 70 -17.80 -9.33 24.26
CA GLU A 70 -17.57 -8.07 25.00
C GLU A 70 -18.32 -8.07 26.34
N LEU A 71 -19.62 -8.39 26.31
CA LEU A 71 -20.47 -8.41 27.49
C LEU A 71 -20.01 -9.48 28.50
N ALA A 72 -19.69 -10.69 28.04
CA ALA A 72 -19.19 -11.75 28.89
C ALA A 72 -17.83 -11.38 29.52
N THR A 73 -16.96 -10.73 28.77
CA THR A 73 -15.64 -10.28 29.25
C THR A 73 -15.78 -9.22 30.33
N ALA A 74 -16.63 -8.21 30.11
CA ALA A 74 -16.95 -7.20 31.12
C ALA A 74 -17.56 -7.82 32.39
N ALA A 75 -18.47 -8.80 32.21
CA ALA A 75 -19.07 -9.51 33.32
C ALA A 75 -18.02 -10.28 34.13
N LEU A 76 -17.14 -11.05 33.47
CA LEU A 76 -16.11 -11.87 34.11
C LEU A 76 -15.08 -11.06 34.92
N ALA A 77 -14.87 -9.80 34.55
CA ALA A 77 -14.02 -8.86 35.29
C ALA A 77 -14.64 -8.36 36.61
N THR A 78 -15.95 -8.56 36.82
CA THR A 78 -16.63 -8.12 38.04
C THR A 78 -16.24 -8.99 39.24
N ALA A 79 -15.81 -8.35 40.34
CA ALA A 79 -15.47 -9.05 41.57
C ALA A 79 -16.71 -9.68 42.25
N GLY A 80 -16.53 -10.81 42.94
CA GLY A 80 -17.61 -11.46 43.71
C GLY A 80 -18.58 -12.33 42.90
N LEU A 81 -18.29 -12.63 41.63
CA LEU A 81 -19.04 -13.60 40.83
C LEU A 81 -19.09 -14.98 41.50
N SER A 82 -20.27 -15.59 41.53
CA SER A 82 -20.41 -16.97 41.98
C SER A 82 -19.67 -17.92 41.05
N ALA A 83 -19.25 -19.05 41.62
CA ALA A 83 -18.62 -20.16 40.92
C ALA A 83 -19.37 -20.60 39.65
N GLY A 84 -20.69 -20.76 39.77
CA GLY A 84 -21.56 -21.17 38.65
C GLY A 84 -21.66 -20.09 37.58
N ASN A 85 -21.90 -18.84 37.97
CA ASN A 85 -22.05 -17.74 37.02
C ASN A 85 -20.76 -17.50 36.22
N ARG A 86 -19.59 -17.62 36.86
CA ARG A 86 -18.31 -17.53 36.15
C ARG A 86 -18.15 -18.66 35.12
N LEU A 87 -18.47 -19.90 35.50
CA LEU A 87 -18.43 -21.04 34.56
C LEU A 87 -19.37 -20.84 33.37
N ASP A 88 -20.61 -20.40 33.60
CA ASP A 88 -21.59 -20.19 32.53
C ASP A 88 -21.17 -19.07 31.58
N LEU A 89 -20.61 -17.98 32.09
CA LEU A 89 -20.08 -16.87 31.28
C LEU A 89 -18.86 -17.31 30.45
N LEU A 90 -17.92 -18.07 31.02
CA LEU A 90 -16.79 -18.64 30.27
C LEU A 90 -17.28 -19.62 29.18
N ASP A 91 -18.27 -20.46 29.49
CA ASP A 91 -18.84 -21.42 28.55
C ASP A 91 -19.47 -20.71 27.33
N LEU A 92 -20.25 -19.65 27.57
CA LEU A 92 -20.90 -18.84 26.53
C LEU A 92 -19.90 -17.99 25.73
N ARG A 93 -18.88 -17.43 26.40
CA ARG A 93 -17.82 -16.68 25.72
C ARG A 93 -16.98 -17.59 24.83
N ALA A 94 -16.63 -18.78 25.32
CA ALA A 94 -15.94 -19.79 24.53
C ALA A 94 -16.76 -20.25 23.32
N GLU A 95 -18.09 -20.40 23.42
CA GLU A 95 -18.95 -20.66 22.26
C GLU A 95 -18.86 -19.54 21.22
N SER A 96 -18.90 -18.28 21.68
CA SER A 96 -18.83 -17.13 20.79
C SER A 96 -17.46 -16.97 20.14
N PHE A 97 -16.38 -17.26 20.86
CA PHE A 97 -15.04 -17.35 20.27
C PHE A 97 -14.96 -18.46 19.22
N ILE A 98 -15.54 -19.64 19.46
CA ILE A 98 -15.61 -20.71 18.43
C ILE A 98 -16.36 -20.22 17.19
N ALA A 99 -17.50 -19.55 17.35
CA ALA A 99 -18.29 -19.05 16.24
C ALA A 99 -17.55 -18.00 15.40
N GLN A 100 -16.74 -17.15 16.06
CA GLN A 100 -15.87 -16.17 15.38
C GLN A 100 -14.56 -16.78 14.86
N GLY A 101 -14.26 -18.03 15.21
CA GLY A 101 -13.03 -18.74 14.81
C GLY A 101 -11.80 -18.43 15.66
N ASP A 102 -11.96 -17.83 16.83
CA ASP A 102 -10.87 -17.60 17.79
C ASP A 102 -10.71 -18.83 18.71
N LEU A 103 -10.11 -19.89 18.16
CA LEU A 103 -9.94 -21.15 18.89
C LEU A 103 -8.91 -21.08 20.01
N GLU A 104 -8.02 -20.09 20.00
CA GLU A 104 -7.04 -19.89 21.07
C GLU A 104 -7.70 -19.30 22.30
N GLN A 105 -8.52 -18.25 22.15
CA GLN A 105 -9.30 -17.71 23.27
C GLN A 105 -10.35 -18.71 23.77
N ALA A 106 -11.00 -19.45 22.87
CA ALA A 106 -11.89 -20.53 23.29
C ALA A 106 -11.16 -21.64 24.09
N SER A 107 -9.89 -21.93 23.74
CA SER A 107 -9.05 -22.86 24.50
C SER A 107 -8.67 -22.31 25.87
N ALA A 108 -8.36 -21.02 25.94
CA ALA A 108 -8.06 -20.34 27.21
C ALA A 108 -9.26 -20.39 28.16
N ASP A 109 -10.46 -20.07 27.67
CA ASP A 109 -11.69 -20.16 28.47
C ASP A 109 -11.96 -21.60 28.92
N ALA A 110 -11.79 -22.60 28.04
CA ALA A 110 -11.94 -24.01 28.42
C ALA A 110 -10.93 -24.45 29.50
N ALA A 111 -9.70 -23.95 29.44
CA ALA A 111 -8.66 -24.22 30.43
C ALA A 111 -8.98 -23.55 31.78
N GLU A 112 -9.44 -22.30 31.77
CA GLU A 112 -9.88 -21.58 32.97
C GLU A 112 -11.06 -22.30 33.63
N MET A 113 -12.06 -22.72 32.84
CA MET A 113 -13.18 -23.52 33.35
C MET A 113 -12.70 -24.80 34.02
N LEU A 114 -11.69 -25.48 33.47
CA LEU A 114 -11.17 -26.73 34.01
C LEU A 114 -10.41 -26.51 35.32
N ASP A 115 -9.57 -25.48 35.40
CA ASP A 115 -8.88 -25.10 36.63
C ASP A 115 -9.88 -24.75 37.74
N PHE A 116 -10.89 -23.94 37.41
CA PHE A 116 -11.96 -23.60 38.32
C PHE A 116 -12.73 -24.86 38.81
N ALA A 117 -13.10 -25.74 37.89
CA ALA A 117 -13.80 -26.99 38.21
C ALA A 117 -12.95 -27.96 39.06
N ASN A 118 -11.62 -27.95 38.92
CA ASN A 118 -10.73 -28.74 39.76
C ASN A 118 -10.71 -28.22 41.21
N ARG A 119 -10.78 -26.91 41.41
CA ARG A 119 -10.88 -26.28 42.74
C ARG A 119 -12.24 -26.51 43.40
N ALA A 120 -13.33 -26.52 42.63
CA ALA A 120 -14.70 -26.66 43.14
C ALA A 120 -15.03 -28.04 43.77
N LYS A 121 -14.17 -29.06 43.64
CA LYS A 121 -14.29 -30.44 44.16
C LYS A 121 -15.61 -31.20 43.89
N THR A 122 -16.56 -30.63 43.17
CA THR A 122 -17.85 -31.25 42.81
C THR A 122 -17.84 -31.76 41.36
N PRO A 123 -18.59 -32.84 41.06
CA PRO A 123 -18.56 -33.46 39.74
C PRO A 123 -19.28 -32.66 38.62
N GLY A 124 -20.24 -31.79 38.95
CA GLY A 124 -21.01 -31.01 37.96
C GLY A 124 -20.15 -30.03 37.13
N PRO A 125 -19.44 -29.08 37.78
CA PRO A 125 -18.50 -28.17 37.11
C PRO A 125 -17.46 -28.89 36.23
N LYS A 126 -16.97 -30.05 36.70
CA LYS A 126 -16.01 -30.87 35.94
C LYS A 126 -16.62 -31.43 34.66
N ALA A 127 -17.91 -31.75 34.65
CA ALA A 127 -18.59 -32.19 33.44
C ALA A 127 -18.76 -31.04 32.44
N GLN A 128 -19.19 -29.86 32.89
CA GLN A 128 -19.37 -28.68 32.04
C GLN A 128 -18.05 -28.24 31.39
N ALA A 129 -16.99 -28.05 32.18
CA ALA A 129 -15.67 -27.66 31.68
C ALA A 129 -15.12 -28.65 30.64
N ARG A 130 -15.27 -29.96 30.89
CA ARG A 130 -14.81 -31.00 29.95
C ARG A 130 -15.64 -31.11 28.69
N ASN A 131 -16.94 -30.80 28.75
CA ASN A 131 -17.78 -30.70 27.55
C ASN A 131 -17.35 -29.55 26.65
N ARG A 132 -17.02 -28.39 27.23
CA ARG A 132 -16.47 -27.26 26.49
C ARG A 132 -15.10 -27.60 25.90
N LEU A 133 -14.20 -28.17 26.69
CA LEU A 133 -12.88 -28.61 26.22
C LEU A 133 -12.99 -29.61 25.07
N ALA A 134 -13.87 -30.61 25.17
CA ALA A 134 -14.10 -31.56 24.08
C ALA A 134 -14.56 -30.87 22.79
N LEU A 135 -15.44 -29.87 22.88
CA LEU A 135 -15.90 -29.11 21.73
C LEU A 135 -14.77 -28.29 21.08
N VAL A 136 -13.95 -27.59 21.87
CA VAL A 136 -12.78 -26.84 21.38
C VAL A 136 -11.80 -27.77 20.68
N GLN A 137 -11.47 -28.91 21.31
CA GLN A 137 -10.60 -29.94 20.74
C GLN A 137 -11.15 -30.48 19.40
N MET A 138 -12.48 -30.71 19.29
CA MET A 138 -13.11 -31.10 18.02
C MET A 138 -12.97 -30.02 16.94
N ARG A 139 -12.98 -28.73 17.31
CA ARG A 139 -12.80 -27.63 16.35
C ARG A 139 -11.33 -27.47 15.94
N LYS A 140 -10.37 -27.73 16.84
CA LYS A 140 -8.93 -27.76 16.53
C LYS A 140 -8.49 -28.99 15.72
N GLY A 141 -9.33 -30.03 15.65
CA GLY A 141 -9.01 -31.29 14.96
C GLY A 141 -8.40 -32.38 15.85
N GLU A 142 -8.36 -32.15 17.17
CA GLU A 142 -7.76 -33.05 18.15
C GLU A 142 -8.76 -34.16 18.55
N PHE A 143 -9.25 -34.93 17.59
CA PHE A 143 -10.42 -35.80 17.76
C PHE A 143 -10.21 -36.88 18.83
N LYS A 144 -9.01 -37.46 18.93
CA LYS A 144 -8.70 -38.44 19.97
C LYS A 144 -8.76 -37.83 21.38
N ALA A 145 -8.24 -36.61 21.54
CA ALA A 145 -8.29 -35.88 22.81
C ALA A 145 -9.73 -35.50 23.16
N ALA A 146 -10.51 -35.06 22.16
CA ALA A 146 -11.92 -34.75 22.32
C ALA A 146 -12.74 -35.94 22.84
N VAL A 147 -12.51 -37.15 22.30
CA VAL A 147 -13.17 -38.38 22.80
C VAL A 147 -12.81 -38.63 24.26
N ALA A 148 -11.55 -38.47 24.64
CA ALA A 148 -11.12 -38.67 26.03
C ALA A 148 -11.76 -37.64 26.98
N SER A 149 -11.77 -36.36 26.59
CA SER A 149 -12.40 -35.27 27.35
C SER A 149 -13.90 -35.49 27.51
N ALA A 150 -14.62 -35.84 26.43
CA ALA A 150 -16.06 -36.11 26.48
C ALA A 150 -16.41 -37.36 27.30
N THR A 151 -15.58 -38.40 27.25
CA THR A 151 -15.74 -39.59 28.10
C THR A 151 -15.59 -39.24 29.57
N ALA A 152 -14.59 -38.42 29.92
CA ALA A 152 -14.40 -37.92 31.28
C ALA A 152 -15.52 -36.97 31.72
N ALA A 153 -16.08 -36.18 30.80
CA ALA A 153 -17.26 -35.34 31.04
C ALA A 153 -18.48 -36.20 31.40
N LEU A 154 -18.75 -37.26 30.64
CA LEU A 154 -19.86 -38.18 30.90
C LEU A 154 -19.73 -38.89 32.25
N LYS A 155 -18.52 -39.32 32.62
CA LYS A 155 -18.26 -39.91 33.93
C LYS A 155 -18.58 -38.93 35.06
N ALA A 156 -18.10 -37.68 34.95
CA ALA A 156 -18.38 -36.64 35.92
C ALA A 156 -19.87 -36.27 35.98
N ALA A 157 -20.54 -36.18 34.83
CA ALA A 157 -21.97 -35.89 34.75
C ALA A 157 -22.81 -36.95 35.48
N ARG A 158 -22.53 -38.24 35.27
CA ARG A 158 -23.21 -39.33 35.98
C ARG A 158 -22.97 -39.28 37.49
N GLN A 159 -21.75 -38.95 37.93
CA GLN A 159 -21.44 -38.76 39.35
C GLN A 159 -22.19 -37.57 39.95
N SER A 160 -22.44 -36.52 39.17
CA SER A 160 -23.22 -35.36 39.60
C SER A 160 -24.72 -35.64 39.73
N LYS A 161 -25.21 -36.72 39.10
CA LYS A 161 -26.64 -37.07 38.99
C LYS A 161 -27.50 -35.98 38.34
N GLN A 162 -26.88 -35.06 37.59
CA GLN A 162 -27.60 -34.02 36.86
C GLN A 162 -27.88 -34.49 35.43
N VAL A 163 -29.15 -34.77 35.14
CA VAL A 163 -29.62 -35.26 33.83
C VAL A 163 -29.23 -34.32 32.67
N PRO A 164 -29.32 -32.98 32.78
CA PRO A 164 -28.89 -32.08 31.70
C PRO A 164 -27.41 -32.22 31.32
N LEU A 165 -26.52 -32.43 32.31
CA LEU A 165 -25.10 -32.63 32.08
C LEU A 165 -24.80 -34.01 31.50
N GLU A 166 -25.59 -35.04 31.84
CA GLU A 166 -25.47 -36.36 31.22
C GLU A 166 -25.87 -36.30 29.73
N ALA A 167 -26.99 -35.62 29.41
CA ALA A 167 -27.44 -35.43 28.04
C ALA A 167 -26.40 -34.71 27.18
N MET A 168 -25.87 -33.58 27.67
CA MET A 168 -24.84 -32.80 26.96
C MET A 168 -23.54 -33.60 26.80
N SER A 169 -23.11 -34.34 27.83
CA SER A 169 -21.90 -35.17 27.74
C SER A 169 -22.04 -36.32 26.75
N LEU A 170 -23.21 -36.97 26.67
CA LEU A 170 -23.48 -37.99 25.66
C LEU A 170 -23.45 -37.41 24.25
N PHE A 171 -24.04 -36.25 24.04
CA PHE A 171 -24.00 -35.57 22.74
C PHE A 171 -22.58 -35.19 22.32
N ARG A 172 -21.78 -34.60 23.21
CA ARG A 172 -20.37 -34.27 22.94
C ARG A 172 -19.54 -35.52 22.64
N LEU A 173 -19.78 -36.60 23.38
CA LEU A 173 -19.11 -37.87 23.15
C LEU A 173 -19.47 -38.46 21.79
N ALA A 174 -20.76 -38.44 21.42
CA ALA A 174 -21.23 -38.92 20.12
C ALA A 174 -20.61 -38.12 18.96
N GLU A 175 -20.59 -36.77 19.03
CA GLU A 175 -19.95 -35.93 18.01
C GLU A 175 -18.45 -36.24 17.91
N ALA A 176 -17.75 -36.37 19.04
CA ALA A 176 -16.32 -36.66 19.07
C ALA A 176 -16.00 -38.05 18.50
N GLN A 177 -16.78 -39.08 18.86
CA GLN A 177 -16.64 -40.45 18.33
C GLN A 177 -16.85 -40.49 16.82
N PHE A 178 -17.87 -39.79 16.31
CA PHE A 178 -18.11 -39.67 14.88
C PHE A 178 -16.92 -39.02 14.17
N ARG A 179 -16.44 -37.86 14.67
CA ARG A 179 -15.31 -37.13 14.06
C ARG A 179 -14.01 -37.93 14.09
N ASN A 180 -13.79 -38.70 15.15
CA ASN A 180 -12.64 -39.59 15.29
C ASN A 180 -12.71 -40.84 14.41
N ARG A 181 -13.89 -41.15 13.83
CA ARG A 181 -14.12 -42.27 12.90
C ARG A 181 -13.66 -43.63 13.46
N THR A 182 -13.94 -43.87 14.75
CA THR A 182 -13.62 -45.14 15.43
C THR A 182 -14.76 -46.14 15.43
N ASP A 183 -15.97 -45.68 15.75
CA ASP A 183 -17.15 -46.54 15.86
C ASP A 183 -18.40 -45.69 15.61
N PHE A 184 -18.95 -45.77 14.39
CA PHE A 184 -20.14 -45.03 14.01
C PHE A 184 -21.39 -45.54 14.74
N GLU A 185 -21.47 -46.84 15.06
CA GLU A 185 -22.61 -47.39 15.78
C GLU A 185 -22.64 -46.93 17.23
N GLN A 186 -21.48 -46.85 17.89
CA GLN A 186 -21.40 -46.27 19.24
C GLN A 186 -21.79 -44.80 19.24
N ALA A 187 -21.31 -44.02 18.26
CA ALA A 187 -21.72 -42.62 18.11
C ALA A 187 -23.23 -42.47 17.95
N VAL A 188 -23.87 -43.32 17.13
CA VAL A 188 -25.33 -43.32 16.98
C VAL A 188 -26.03 -43.69 18.29
N ARG A 189 -25.57 -44.72 19.02
CA ARG A 189 -26.17 -45.11 20.31
C ARG A 189 -26.13 -43.97 21.33
N ASP A 190 -24.97 -43.31 21.47
CA ASP A 190 -24.81 -42.20 22.41
C ASP A 190 -25.63 -40.98 21.97
N ALA A 191 -25.72 -40.68 20.67
CA ALA A 191 -26.56 -39.60 20.14
C ALA A 191 -28.06 -39.86 20.33
N VAL A 192 -28.55 -41.08 20.10
CA VAL A 192 -29.95 -41.46 20.35
C VAL A 192 -30.30 -41.27 21.83
N ARG A 193 -29.42 -41.70 22.74
CA ARG A 193 -29.63 -41.52 24.18
C ARG A 193 -29.63 -40.05 24.56
N ALA A 194 -28.74 -39.24 23.99
CA ALA A 194 -28.72 -37.80 24.20
C ALA A 194 -30.01 -37.13 23.72
N ALA A 195 -30.48 -37.45 22.50
CA ALA A 195 -31.72 -36.93 21.94
C ALA A 195 -32.94 -37.25 22.83
N ALA A 196 -33.05 -38.50 23.31
CA ALA A 196 -34.12 -38.89 24.22
C ALA A 196 -34.09 -38.11 25.55
N LEU A 197 -32.91 -37.84 26.09
CA LEU A 197 -32.78 -37.01 27.30
C LEU A 197 -33.11 -35.53 27.04
N PHE A 198 -32.70 -34.97 25.90
CA PHE A 198 -33.07 -33.60 25.55
C PHE A 198 -34.57 -33.43 25.33
N HIS A 199 -35.21 -34.44 24.75
CA HIS A 199 -36.65 -34.49 24.59
C HIS A 199 -37.38 -34.41 25.95
N THR A 200 -36.99 -35.24 26.93
CA THR A 200 -37.59 -35.24 28.27
C THR A 200 -37.30 -33.95 29.04
N LEU A 201 -36.18 -33.28 28.74
CA LEU A 201 -35.81 -31.98 29.30
C LEU A 201 -36.48 -30.79 28.59
N GLY A 202 -37.24 -31.00 27.51
CA GLY A 202 -37.86 -29.91 26.73
C GLY A 202 -36.85 -29.01 26.03
N ARG A 203 -35.73 -29.57 25.54
CA ARG A 203 -34.64 -28.84 24.85
C ARG A 203 -34.60 -29.20 23.35
N PRO A 204 -35.55 -28.69 22.53
CA PRO A 204 -35.69 -29.11 21.13
C PRO A 204 -34.49 -28.77 20.26
N ALA A 205 -33.78 -27.66 20.54
CA ALA A 205 -32.55 -27.31 19.81
C ALA A 205 -31.45 -28.37 20.00
N ASP A 206 -31.21 -28.78 21.25
CA ASP A 206 -30.19 -29.79 21.55
C ASP A 206 -30.60 -31.20 21.10
N GLU A 207 -31.89 -31.52 21.17
CA GLU A 207 -32.45 -32.74 20.57
C GLU A 207 -32.15 -32.76 19.06
N GLY A 208 -32.42 -31.67 18.35
CA GLY A 208 -32.11 -31.52 16.93
C GLY A 208 -30.61 -31.67 16.62
N ARG A 209 -29.74 -31.08 17.45
CA ARG A 209 -28.27 -31.21 17.31
C ARG A 209 -27.79 -32.65 17.53
N ALA A 210 -28.41 -33.40 18.45
CA ALA A 210 -28.12 -34.82 18.63
C ALA A 210 -28.60 -35.66 17.43
N LEU A 211 -29.78 -35.38 16.88
CA LEU A 211 -30.27 -36.03 15.65
C LEU A 211 -29.37 -35.74 14.44
N TRP A 212 -28.78 -34.55 14.36
CA TRP A 212 -27.80 -34.22 13.33
C TRP A 212 -26.57 -35.16 13.38
N VAL A 213 -26.07 -35.52 14.56
CA VAL A 213 -24.94 -36.49 14.69
C VAL A 213 -25.34 -37.88 14.20
N ILE A 214 -26.58 -38.30 14.46
CA ILE A 214 -27.12 -39.55 13.89
C ILE A 214 -27.10 -39.49 12.36
N SER A 215 -27.56 -38.37 11.79
CA SER A 215 -27.55 -38.16 10.34
C SER A 215 -26.15 -38.26 9.75
N MET A 216 -25.16 -37.59 10.37
CA MET A 216 -23.76 -37.65 9.95
C MET A 216 -23.21 -39.09 9.93
N ALA A 217 -23.41 -39.84 11.01
CA ALA A 217 -22.90 -41.20 11.14
C ALA A 217 -23.57 -42.14 10.13
N ARG A 218 -24.89 -42.07 9.99
CA ARG A 218 -25.64 -42.89 9.01
C ARG A 218 -25.29 -42.55 7.56
N SER A 219 -25.04 -41.27 7.27
CA SER A 219 -24.56 -40.84 5.94
C SER A 219 -23.21 -41.47 5.61
N ALA A 220 -22.25 -41.46 6.56
CA ALA A 220 -20.93 -42.05 6.36
C ALA A 220 -20.98 -43.57 6.08
N GLN A 221 -21.89 -44.30 6.74
CA GLN A 221 -22.12 -45.74 6.53
C GLN A 221 -22.86 -46.06 5.21
N GLY A 222 -23.35 -45.03 4.51
CA GLY A 222 -24.14 -45.16 3.30
C GLY A 222 -25.59 -45.59 3.54
N LEU A 223 -26.13 -45.31 4.73
CA LEU A 223 -27.52 -45.54 5.13
C LEU A 223 -28.37 -44.28 4.88
N ALA A 224 -28.51 -43.91 3.60
CA ALA A 224 -29.08 -42.62 3.17
C ALA A 224 -30.48 -42.33 3.74
N ALA A 225 -31.40 -43.31 3.72
CA ALA A 225 -32.75 -43.12 4.22
C ALA A 225 -32.82 -42.76 5.72
N GLU A 226 -31.98 -43.41 6.54
CA GLU A 226 -31.88 -43.10 7.96
C GLU A 226 -31.23 -41.74 8.20
N ALA A 227 -30.22 -41.42 7.40
CA ALA A 227 -29.52 -40.14 7.48
C ALA A 227 -30.45 -38.96 7.16
N ASP A 228 -31.24 -39.08 6.08
CA ASP A 228 -32.19 -38.05 5.66
C ASP A 228 -33.36 -37.91 6.64
N GLN A 229 -33.83 -39.04 7.21
CA GLN A 229 -34.86 -39.02 8.23
C GLN A 229 -34.39 -38.24 9.48
N ALA A 230 -33.17 -38.52 9.95
CA ALA A 230 -32.57 -37.83 11.09
C ALA A 230 -32.30 -36.34 10.78
N ALA A 231 -31.81 -36.01 9.58
CA ALA A 231 -31.58 -34.63 9.17
C ALA A 231 -32.87 -33.81 9.06
N ASN A 232 -33.93 -34.38 8.49
CA ASN A 232 -35.23 -33.70 8.40
C ASN A 232 -35.84 -33.47 9.78
N ALA A 233 -35.70 -34.42 10.71
CA ALA A 233 -36.14 -34.24 12.09
C ALA A 233 -35.32 -33.15 12.81
N ALA A 234 -34.00 -33.15 12.64
CA ALA A 234 -33.12 -32.09 13.14
C ALA A 234 -33.49 -30.71 12.57
N LEU A 235 -33.77 -30.63 11.28
CA LEU A 235 -34.18 -29.40 10.59
C LEU A 235 -35.51 -28.87 11.13
N ALA A 236 -36.49 -29.75 11.35
CA ALA A 236 -37.79 -29.37 11.91
C ALA A 236 -37.65 -28.82 13.32
N LEU A 237 -36.89 -29.50 14.18
CA LEU A 237 -36.63 -29.04 15.55
C LEU A 237 -35.88 -27.71 15.56
N GLY A 238 -34.83 -27.57 14.74
CA GLY A 238 -34.06 -26.33 14.63
C GLY A 238 -34.90 -25.14 14.15
N ARG A 239 -35.79 -25.34 13.16
CA ARG A 239 -36.72 -24.29 12.71
C ARG A 239 -37.72 -23.91 13.80
N ASN A 240 -38.26 -24.90 14.52
CA ASN A 240 -39.24 -24.66 15.57
C ASN A 240 -38.64 -23.96 16.80
N SER A 241 -37.36 -24.21 17.10
CA SER A 241 -36.65 -23.58 18.22
C SER A 241 -35.95 -22.27 17.85
N GLY A 242 -35.81 -21.96 16.56
CA GLY A 242 -35.00 -20.82 16.09
C GLY A 242 -33.50 -21.07 16.12
N ASP A 243 -33.04 -22.32 16.24
CA ASP A 243 -31.62 -22.70 16.23
C ASP A 243 -31.04 -22.66 14.80
N LEU A 244 -30.65 -21.47 14.33
CA LEU A 244 -30.12 -21.27 12.98
C LEU A 244 -28.82 -22.07 12.73
N TYR A 245 -27.98 -22.25 13.75
CA TYR A 245 -26.82 -23.13 13.67
C TYR A 245 -27.21 -24.60 13.44
N GLY A 246 -28.23 -25.08 14.16
CA GLY A 246 -28.80 -26.42 13.97
C GLY A 246 -29.43 -26.59 12.58
N VAL A 247 -30.16 -25.57 12.11
CA VAL A 247 -30.76 -25.52 10.76
C VAL A 247 -29.68 -25.66 9.68
N GLY A 248 -28.61 -24.86 9.76
CA GLY A 248 -27.51 -24.92 8.79
C GLY A 248 -26.84 -26.29 8.76
N ASN A 249 -26.61 -26.91 9.94
CA ASN A 249 -26.03 -28.25 10.03
C ASN A 249 -26.93 -29.33 9.42
N ALA A 250 -28.25 -29.27 9.66
CA ALA A 250 -29.21 -30.21 9.12
C ALA A 250 -29.35 -30.10 7.59
N LEU A 251 -29.45 -28.87 7.06
CA LEU A 251 -29.49 -28.60 5.61
C LEU A 251 -28.23 -29.12 4.91
N ASN A 252 -27.06 -28.90 5.52
CA ASN A 252 -25.80 -29.42 5.00
C ASN A 252 -25.76 -30.96 4.95
N MET A 253 -26.47 -31.67 5.85
CA MET A 253 -26.54 -33.13 5.77
C MET A 253 -27.45 -33.61 4.65
N LEU A 254 -28.60 -32.97 4.44
CA LEU A 254 -29.54 -33.34 3.38
C LEU A 254 -28.90 -33.26 1.98
N MET A 255 -27.92 -32.37 1.79
CA MET A 255 -27.16 -32.26 0.55
C MET A 255 -26.43 -33.56 0.16
N PHE A 256 -25.94 -34.35 1.11
CA PHE A 256 -25.06 -35.49 0.80
C PHE A 256 -25.77 -36.66 0.13
N ASN A 257 -27.08 -36.82 0.35
CA ASN A 257 -27.91 -37.84 -0.29
C ASN A 257 -28.83 -37.25 -1.36
N GLU A 258 -28.76 -35.94 -1.59
CA GLU A 258 -29.49 -35.29 -2.67
C GLU A 258 -28.80 -35.58 -4.01
N ALA A 259 -29.54 -36.24 -4.90
CA ALA A 259 -29.06 -36.56 -6.24
C ALA A 259 -29.14 -35.33 -7.16
N ASP A 260 -30.16 -34.52 -6.99
CA ASP A 260 -30.46 -33.37 -7.83
C ASP A 260 -29.56 -32.17 -7.47
N HIS A 261 -28.70 -31.74 -8.39
CA HIS A 261 -27.75 -30.65 -8.16
C HIS A 261 -28.42 -29.29 -7.97
N GLY A 262 -29.60 -29.05 -8.55
CA GLY A 262 -30.37 -27.82 -8.32
C GLY A 262 -30.88 -27.77 -6.87
N ALA A 263 -31.47 -28.87 -6.39
CA ALA A 263 -31.87 -29.00 -5.00
C ALA A 263 -30.67 -28.92 -4.05
N LYS A 264 -29.53 -29.51 -4.44
CA LYS A 264 -28.27 -29.47 -3.70
C LYS A 264 -27.77 -28.04 -3.47
N LEU A 265 -27.68 -27.25 -4.53
CA LEU A 265 -27.24 -25.85 -4.45
C LEU A 265 -28.20 -25.02 -3.57
N LYS A 266 -29.50 -25.26 -3.68
CA LYS A 266 -30.51 -24.61 -2.82
C LYS A 266 -30.31 -24.93 -1.34
N LEU A 267 -30.09 -26.21 -1.00
CA LEU A 267 -29.81 -26.63 0.38
C LEU A 267 -28.53 -25.98 0.93
N LEU A 268 -27.47 -25.93 0.12
CA LEU A 268 -26.19 -25.32 0.52
C LEU A 268 -26.31 -23.81 0.71
N ASN A 269 -26.98 -23.09 -0.20
CA ASN A 269 -27.20 -21.65 -0.06
C ASN A 269 -28.06 -21.32 1.17
N GLN A 270 -29.09 -22.13 1.46
CA GLN A 270 -29.87 -21.99 2.70
C GLN A 270 -29.04 -22.29 3.96
N ALA A 271 -28.15 -23.29 3.89
CA ALA A 271 -27.25 -23.61 4.99
C ALA A 271 -26.26 -22.46 5.25
N LEU A 272 -25.70 -21.87 4.19
CA LEU A 272 -24.79 -20.73 4.27
C LEU A 272 -25.48 -19.54 4.94
N ALA A 273 -26.66 -19.16 4.44
CA ALA A 273 -27.45 -18.07 5.01
C ALA A 273 -27.81 -18.31 6.49
N ALA A 274 -28.10 -19.55 6.87
CA ALA A 274 -28.36 -19.90 8.27
C ALA A 274 -27.11 -19.74 9.15
N PHE A 275 -25.92 -20.12 8.67
CA PHE A 275 -24.67 -19.92 9.41
C PHE A 275 -24.20 -18.47 9.45
N GLU A 276 -24.50 -17.68 8.41
CA GLU A 276 -24.28 -16.22 8.41
C GLU A 276 -25.14 -15.55 9.47
N ALA A 277 -26.45 -15.84 9.47
CA ALA A 277 -27.37 -15.32 10.47
C ALA A 277 -27.05 -15.81 11.90
N ALA A 278 -26.53 -17.03 12.03
CA ALA A 278 -26.06 -17.55 13.32
C ALA A 278 -24.67 -17.02 13.71
N GLY A 279 -23.94 -16.33 12.83
CA GLY A 279 -22.61 -15.78 13.14
C GLY A 279 -21.45 -16.78 13.27
N TYR A 280 -21.57 -17.99 12.68
CA TYR A 280 -20.54 -19.04 12.73
C TYR A 280 -19.65 -19.05 11.47
N VAL A 281 -18.55 -18.29 11.53
CA VAL A 281 -17.63 -18.05 10.41
C VAL A 281 -16.95 -19.35 9.94
N GLU A 282 -16.55 -20.21 10.86
CA GLU A 282 -15.88 -21.47 10.53
C GLU A 282 -16.82 -22.47 9.84
N ARG A 283 -18.14 -22.33 10.06
CA ARG A 283 -19.16 -23.09 9.35
C ARG A 283 -19.45 -22.54 7.97
N GLN A 284 -19.42 -21.21 7.78
CA GLN A 284 -19.50 -20.59 6.46
C GLN A 284 -18.38 -21.11 5.54
N GLY A 285 -17.15 -21.24 6.06
CA GLY A 285 -16.04 -21.86 5.33
C GLY A 285 -16.33 -23.29 4.88
N ALA A 286 -16.84 -24.13 5.78
CA ALA A 286 -17.20 -25.51 5.44
C ALA A 286 -18.29 -25.62 4.36
N ILE A 287 -19.30 -24.74 4.38
CA ILE A 287 -20.34 -24.70 3.34
C ILE A 287 -19.80 -24.14 2.03
N THR A 288 -18.91 -23.15 2.09
CA THR A 288 -18.22 -22.62 0.90
C THR A 288 -17.44 -23.73 0.19
N GLY A 289 -16.70 -24.56 0.92
CA GLY A 289 -16.04 -25.74 0.34
C GLY A 289 -17.02 -26.75 -0.26
N ASN A 290 -18.14 -27.03 0.41
CA ASN A 290 -19.16 -27.93 -0.13
C ASN A 290 -19.86 -27.38 -1.38
N LEU A 291 -20.05 -26.06 -1.49
CA LEU A 291 -20.48 -25.41 -2.74
C LEU A 291 -19.44 -25.62 -3.83
N GLY A 292 -18.14 -25.52 -3.52
CA GLY A 292 -17.06 -25.84 -4.45
C GLY A 292 -17.17 -27.26 -5.00
N ILE A 293 -17.40 -28.25 -4.13
CA ILE A 293 -17.66 -29.63 -4.53
C ILE A 293 -18.88 -29.73 -5.46
N ALA A 294 -20.00 -29.09 -5.11
CA ALA A 294 -21.23 -29.12 -5.90
C ALA A 294 -21.06 -28.49 -7.30
N TYR A 295 -20.34 -27.37 -7.41
CA TYR A 295 -20.04 -26.75 -8.71
C TYR A 295 -19.07 -27.59 -9.54
N ARG A 296 -18.09 -28.26 -8.93
CA ARG A 296 -17.27 -29.24 -9.66
C ARG A 296 -18.12 -30.41 -10.18
N GLU A 297 -19.09 -30.89 -9.41
CA GLU A 297 -20.02 -31.94 -9.86
C GLU A 297 -20.93 -31.49 -11.01
N LEU A 298 -20.99 -30.18 -11.28
CA LEU A 298 -21.60 -29.58 -12.47
C LEU A 298 -20.60 -29.35 -13.61
N GLY A 299 -19.29 -29.58 -13.41
CA GLY A 299 -18.25 -29.32 -14.42
C GLY A 299 -17.62 -27.93 -14.35
N LEU A 300 -17.98 -27.10 -13.36
CA LEU A 300 -17.45 -25.74 -13.19
C LEU A 300 -16.18 -25.74 -12.32
N TYR A 301 -15.10 -26.30 -12.86
CA TYR A 301 -13.86 -26.53 -12.12
C TYR A 301 -13.18 -25.25 -11.62
N ARG A 302 -13.17 -24.18 -12.42
CA ARG A 302 -12.56 -22.89 -12.04
C ARG A 302 -13.35 -22.18 -10.93
N ARG A 303 -14.68 -22.23 -10.97
CA ARG A 303 -15.53 -21.74 -9.87
C ARG A 303 -15.36 -22.58 -8.60
N ALA A 304 -15.31 -23.90 -8.74
CA ALA A 304 -15.03 -24.80 -7.62
C ALA A 304 -13.71 -24.45 -6.94
N ARG A 305 -12.65 -24.22 -7.72
CA ARG A 305 -11.33 -23.81 -7.24
C ARG A 305 -11.40 -22.52 -6.42
N ARG A 306 -12.08 -21.47 -6.93
CA ARG A 306 -12.25 -20.20 -6.20
C ARG A 306 -12.93 -20.41 -4.84
N LEU A 307 -13.95 -21.25 -4.79
CA LEU A 307 -14.67 -21.56 -3.55
C LEU A 307 -13.80 -22.37 -2.58
N HIS A 308 -13.01 -23.32 -3.06
CA HIS A 308 -12.06 -24.05 -2.21
C HIS A 308 -10.93 -23.15 -1.69
N LEU A 309 -10.40 -22.21 -2.49
CA LEU A 309 -9.42 -21.21 -2.02
C LEU A 309 -10.02 -20.37 -0.89
N LYS A 310 -11.22 -19.80 -1.09
CA LYS A 310 -11.95 -19.05 -0.05
C LYS A 310 -12.21 -19.88 1.20
N SER A 311 -12.56 -21.16 1.04
CA SER A 311 -12.72 -22.09 2.17
C SER A 311 -11.41 -22.31 2.94
N GLY A 312 -10.26 -22.34 2.24
CA GLY A 312 -8.93 -22.44 2.82
C GLY A 312 -8.56 -21.20 3.63
N GLU A 313 -8.74 -20.01 3.05
CA GLU A 313 -8.50 -18.72 3.73
C GLU A 313 -9.33 -18.58 5.01
N ILE A 314 -10.62 -18.97 4.96
CA ILE A 314 -11.46 -19.00 6.16
C ILE A 314 -10.91 -19.99 7.19
N ALA A 315 -10.45 -21.17 6.77
CA ALA A 315 -9.89 -22.15 7.67
C ALA A 315 -8.60 -21.66 8.34
N GLU A 316 -7.71 -20.99 7.61
CA GLU A 316 -6.49 -20.38 8.16
C GLU A 316 -6.83 -19.30 9.19
N ARG A 317 -7.68 -18.34 8.81
CA ARG A 317 -8.10 -17.23 9.68
C ARG A 317 -8.79 -17.71 10.96
N THR A 318 -9.53 -18.82 10.89
CA THR A 318 -10.27 -19.39 12.03
C THR A 318 -9.49 -20.48 12.79
N GLY A 319 -8.20 -20.66 12.50
CA GLY A 319 -7.35 -21.67 13.16
C GLY A 319 -7.76 -23.12 12.92
N ARG A 320 -8.60 -23.40 11.91
CA ARG A 320 -9.14 -24.72 11.55
C ARG A 320 -8.15 -25.55 10.75
N ARG A 321 -6.99 -25.86 11.36
CA ARG A 321 -5.91 -26.65 10.73
C ARG A 321 -6.37 -28.00 10.19
N ASP A 322 -7.37 -28.62 10.82
CA ASP A 322 -7.99 -29.89 10.37
C ASP A 322 -8.62 -29.82 8.97
N ARG A 323 -8.90 -28.62 8.47
CA ARG A 323 -9.52 -28.39 7.16
C ARG A 323 -8.53 -28.09 6.04
N LEU A 324 -7.30 -27.69 6.33
CA LEU A 324 -6.33 -27.28 5.32
C LEU A 324 -5.94 -28.45 4.40
N GLY A 325 -5.55 -29.59 4.97
CA GLY A 325 -5.21 -30.79 4.19
C GLY A 325 -6.36 -31.29 3.30
N PRO A 326 -7.59 -31.47 3.83
CA PRO A 326 -8.76 -31.79 3.00
C PRO A 326 -9.05 -30.74 1.91
N ASN A 327 -8.86 -29.45 2.19
CA ASN A 327 -9.07 -28.39 1.20
C ASN A 327 -8.05 -28.46 0.06
N ALA A 328 -6.77 -28.66 0.38
CA ALA A 328 -5.70 -28.86 -0.60
C ALA A 328 -5.97 -30.09 -1.50
N TRP A 329 -6.58 -31.16 -0.99
CA TRP A 329 -7.03 -32.27 -1.84
C TRP A 329 -8.18 -31.93 -2.79
N GLU A 330 -9.09 -31.06 -2.37
CA GLU A 330 -10.18 -30.62 -3.23
C GLU A 330 -9.64 -29.70 -4.34
N LEU A 331 -8.70 -28.81 -4.00
CA LEU A 331 -7.95 -28.01 -4.99
C LEU A 331 -7.19 -28.90 -5.97
N ALA A 332 -6.42 -29.88 -5.48
CA ALA A 332 -5.74 -30.83 -6.34
C ALA A 332 -6.70 -31.56 -7.30
N ARG A 333 -7.89 -31.92 -6.82
CA ARG A 333 -8.91 -32.54 -7.68
C ARG A 333 -9.41 -31.57 -8.74
N ASP A 334 -9.66 -30.31 -8.41
CA ASP A 334 -10.09 -29.30 -9.38
C ASP A 334 -9.02 -29.08 -10.47
N GLU A 335 -7.75 -28.97 -10.07
CA GLU A 335 -6.60 -28.84 -10.99
C GLU A 335 -6.47 -30.05 -11.93
N ILE A 336 -6.70 -31.26 -11.44
CA ILE A 336 -6.68 -32.48 -12.27
C ILE A 336 -7.78 -32.43 -13.34
N GLU A 337 -8.99 -32.02 -12.98
CA GLU A 337 -10.08 -31.93 -13.96
C GLU A 337 -9.80 -30.87 -15.04
N MET A 338 -9.22 -29.72 -14.64
CA MET A 338 -8.75 -28.68 -15.56
C MET A 338 -7.53 -29.08 -16.40
N GLY A 339 -6.78 -30.11 -15.98
CA GLY A 339 -5.59 -30.58 -16.67
C GLY A 339 -4.30 -29.87 -16.24
N HIS A 340 -4.33 -29.06 -15.17
CA HIS A 340 -3.15 -28.39 -14.60
C HIS A 340 -2.36 -29.35 -13.71
N LEU A 341 -1.67 -30.31 -14.33
CA LEU A 341 -1.08 -31.46 -13.61
C LEU A 341 0.04 -31.08 -12.62
N ASP A 342 0.79 -30.01 -12.89
CA ASP A 342 1.83 -29.51 -11.97
C ASP A 342 1.24 -28.87 -10.71
N ALA A 343 0.25 -27.98 -10.87
CA ALA A 343 -0.48 -27.40 -9.75
C ALA A 343 -1.16 -28.50 -8.91
N ALA A 344 -1.75 -29.51 -9.57
CA ALA A 344 -2.30 -30.67 -8.88
C ALA A 344 -1.25 -31.42 -8.04
N ARG A 345 -0.03 -31.64 -8.58
CA ARG A 345 1.06 -32.29 -7.84
C ARG A 345 1.46 -31.48 -6.60
N ALA A 346 1.58 -30.17 -6.73
CA ALA A 346 1.92 -29.28 -5.62
C ALA A 346 0.89 -29.39 -4.48
N TYR A 347 -0.41 -29.26 -4.79
CA TYR A 347 -1.47 -29.39 -3.79
C TYR A 347 -1.55 -30.80 -3.17
N LEU A 348 -1.28 -31.86 -3.92
CA LEU A 348 -1.22 -33.22 -3.35
C LEU A 348 -0.03 -33.41 -2.40
N ALA A 349 1.11 -32.77 -2.70
CA ALA A 349 2.28 -32.79 -1.83
C ALA A 349 2.01 -32.02 -0.53
N GLU A 350 1.45 -30.81 -0.64
CA GLU A 350 1.03 -29.98 0.49
C GLU A 350 0.03 -30.73 1.39
N ALA A 351 -1.05 -31.28 0.81
CA ALA A 351 -2.03 -32.05 1.56
C ALA A 351 -1.41 -33.28 2.25
N SER A 352 -0.41 -33.91 1.63
CA SER A 352 0.31 -35.04 2.22
C SER A 352 1.24 -34.62 3.36
N ALA A 353 1.87 -33.46 3.28
CA ALA A 353 2.70 -32.92 4.37
C ALA A 353 1.83 -32.59 5.60
N MET A 354 0.70 -31.91 5.39
CA MET A 354 -0.26 -31.62 6.46
C MET A 354 -0.86 -32.89 7.07
N ALA A 355 -1.01 -33.96 6.30
CA ALA A 355 -1.46 -35.27 6.79
C ALA A 355 -0.49 -35.88 7.81
N VAL A 356 0.81 -35.74 7.55
CA VAL A 356 1.88 -36.24 8.42
C VAL A 356 1.87 -35.47 9.73
N GLU A 357 1.68 -34.15 9.69
CA GLU A 357 1.57 -33.31 10.88
C GLU A 357 0.27 -33.53 11.68
N ALA A 358 -0.85 -33.80 10.99
CA ALA A 358 -2.17 -33.92 11.62
C ALA A 358 -2.46 -35.29 12.27
N HIS A 359 -1.59 -36.31 12.09
CA HIS A 359 -1.55 -37.64 12.73
C HIS A 359 -2.86 -38.42 13.01
N GLN A 360 -4.06 -38.00 12.60
CA GLN A 360 -5.32 -38.53 13.16
C GLN A 360 -6.47 -38.78 12.19
N ASP A 361 -6.47 -38.23 10.96
CA ASP A 361 -7.59 -38.49 10.03
C ASP A 361 -7.42 -39.82 9.30
N ARG A 362 -8.30 -40.76 9.63
CA ARG A 362 -8.30 -42.15 9.15
C ARG A 362 -8.62 -42.29 7.66
N ARG A 363 -8.99 -41.21 6.96
CA ARG A 363 -9.23 -41.23 5.52
C ARG A 363 -7.96 -41.13 4.68
N PHE A 364 -6.91 -40.51 5.21
CA PHE A 364 -5.65 -40.26 4.49
C PHE A 364 -5.07 -41.50 3.80
N PRO A 365 -5.02 -42.70 4.44
CA PRO A 365 -4.44 -43.88 3.82
C PRO A 365 -5.07 -44.25 2.48
N PHE A 366 -6.40 -44.18 2.34
CA PHE A 366 -7.08 -44.54 1.09
C PHE A 366 -7.30 -43.35 0.15
N LEU A 367 -7.47 -42.12 0.66
CA LEU A 367 -7.65 -40.95 -0.20
C LEU A 367 -6.39 -40.61 -1.00
N LYS A 368 -5.20 -40.77 -0.40
CA LYS A 368 -3.92 -40.53 -1.08
C LYS A 368 -3.80 -41.36 -2.38
N PRO A 369 -3.83 -42.71 -2.36
CA PRO A 369 -3.76 -43.48 -3.59
C PRO A 369 -4.93 -43.21 -4.55
N MET A 370 -6.13 -42.90 -4.08
CA MET A 370 -7.22 -42.48 -4.98
C MET A 370 -6.88 -41.22 -5.78
N ARG A 371 -6.31 -40.20 -5.14
CA ARG A 371 -5.96 -38.92 -5.78
C ARG A 371 -4.76 -39.06 -6.72
N TYR A 372 -3.70 -39.74 -6.29
CA TYR A 372 -2.53 -40.01 -7.14
C TYR A 372 -2.89 -40.92 -8.34
N GLY A 373 -3.80 -41.88 -8.14
CA GLY A 373 -4.33 -42.69 -9.24
C GLY A 373 -5.06 -41.85 -10.27
N ARG A 374 -5.85 -40.85 -9.85
CA ARG A 374 -6.54 -39.92 -10.76
C ARG A 374 -5.55 -39.04 -11.52
N LEU A 375 -4.57 -38.48 -10.83
CA LEU A 375 -3.51 -37.67 -11.44
C LEU A 375 -2.76 -38.46 -12.53
N ALA A 376 -2.29 -39.67 -12.21
CA ALA A 376 -1.57 -40.52 -13.16
C ALA A 376 -2.41 -40.87 -14.38
N ALA A 377 -3.68 -41.21 -14.16
CA ALA A 377 -4.59 -41.56 -15.24
C ALA A 377 -4.93 -40.35 -16.13
N ARG A 378 -4.93 -39.13 -15.58
CA ARG A 378 -5.10 -37.89 -16.36
C ARG A 378 -3.84 -37.53 -17.17
N ALA A 379 -2.68 -37.87 -16.64
CA ALA A 379 -1.39 -37.75 -17.32
C ALA A 379 -1.18 -38.80 -18.44
N GLY A 380 -2.06 -39.79 -18.55
CA GLY A 380 -1.93 -40.89 -19.52
C GLY A 380 -1.08 -42.07 -19.03
N ASP A 381 -0.61 -42.05 -17.77
CA ASP A 381 0.11 -43.16 -17.15
C ASP A 381 -0.86 -44.14 -16.47
N GLU A 382 -1.49 -44.97 -17.29
CA GLU A 382 -2.49 -45.94 -16.84
C GLU A 382 -1.87 -47.07 -15.97
N ALA A 383 -0.58 -47.36 -16.12
CA ALA A 383 0.12 -48.35 -15.30
C ALA A 383 0.25 -47.88 -13.84
N THR A 384 0.68 -46.63 -13.64
CA THR A 384 0.74 -46.01 -12.30
C THR A 384 -0.66 -45.82 -11.72
N ALA A 385 -1.64 -45.42 -12.55
CA ALA A 385 -3.02 -45.33 -12.12
C ALA A 385 -3.57 -46.66 -11.57
N LEU A 386 -3.34 -47.76 -12.29
CA LEU A 386 -3.74 -49.11 -11.86
C LEU A 386 -3.15 -49.49 -10.50
N ARG A 387 -1.84 -49.24 -10.28
CA ARG A 387 -1.18 -49.54 -9.01
C ARG A 387 -1.86 -48.81 -7.85
N HIS A 388 -2.05 -47.50 -8.02
CA HIS A 388 -2.69 -46.67 -7.01
C HIS A 388 -4.15 -47.08 -6.74
N TYR A 389 -4.96 -47.30 -7.77
CA TYR A 389 -6.35 -47.69 -7.56
C TYR A 389 -6.51 -49.07 -6.93
N LYS A 390 -5.65 -50.06 -7.27
CA LYS A 390 -5.64 -51.36 -6.61
C LYS A 390 -5.35 -51.21 -5.11
N HIS A 391 -4.31 -50.46 -4.77
CA HIS A 391 -3.95 -50.18 -3.38
C HIS A 391 -5.09 -49.46 -2.62
N ALA A 392 -5.74 -48.48 -3.25
CA ALA A 392 -6.90 -47.81 -2.66
C ALA A 392 -8.07 -48.78 -2.39
N VAL A 393 -8.40 -49.67 -3.33
CA VAL A 393 -9.47 -50.67 -3.16
C VAL A 393 -9.16 -51.65 -2.02
N GLU A 394 -7.88 -52.02 -1.83
CA GLU A 394 -7.46 -52.89 -0.72
C GLU A 394 -7.70 -52.22 0.63
N LEU A 395 -7.31 -50.95 0.77
CA LEU A 395 -7.52 -50.17 1.99
C LEU A 395 -9.02 -49.95 2.27
N LEU A 396 -9.83 -49.72 1.23
CA LEU A 396 -11.26 -49.44 1.36
C LEU A 396 -12.09 -50.66 1.78
N ARG A 397 -11.62 -51.89 1.54
CA ARG A 397 -12.35 -53.13 1.88
C ARG A 397 -12.84 -53.19 3.34
N ASN A 398 -12.10 -52.56 4.25
CA ASN A 398 -12.38 -52.59 5.69
C ASN A 398 -12.64 -51.19 6.29
N ALA A 399 -12.76 -50.14 5.46
CA ALA A 399 -12.81 -48.75 5.92
C ALA A 399 -14.22 -48.22 6.22
N ASP A 400 -15.27 -49.03 6.06
CA ASP A 400 -16.70 -48.64 6.13
C ASP A 400 -17.05 -47.42 5.25
N GLU A 401 -16.47 -47.39 4.04
CA GLU A 401 -16.51 -46.25 3.11
C GLU A 401 -17.02 -46.69 1.71
N PRO A 402 -18.28 -47.15 1.60
CA PRO A 402 -18.78 -47.82 0.40
C PRO A 402 -18.84 -46.93 -0.83
N ALA A 403 -19.12 -45.62 -0.67
CA ALA A 403 -19.16 -44.68 -1.79
C ALA A 403 -17.77 -44.49 -2.43
N ASN A 404 -16.74 -44.30 -1.60
CA ASN A 404 -15.35 -44.21 -2.04
C ASN A 404 -14.88 -45.51 -2.71
N GLU A 405 -15.27 -46.66 -2.17
CA GLU A 405 -14.96 -47.96 -2.76
C GLU A 405 -15.57 -48.12 -4.17
N MET A 406 -16.86 -47.80 -4.33
CA MET A 406 -17.55 -47.90 -5.62
C MET A 406 -16.94 -46.97 -6.68
N ASN A 407 -16.63 -45.73 -6.31
CA ASN A 407 -15.95 -44.79 -7.22
C ASN A 407 -14.56 -45.28 -7.62
N THR A 408 -13.79 -45.81 -6.67
CA THR A 408 -12.44 -46.32 -6.93
C THR A 408 -12.47 -47.56 -7.80
N LEU A 409 -13.45 -48.46 -7.60
CA LEU A 409 -13.68 -49.61 -8.48
C LEU A 409 -14.05 -49.20 -9.91
N ALA A 410 -14.86 -48.13 -10.08
CA ALA A 410 -15.17 -47.60 -11.40
C ALA A 410 -13.94 -46.97 -12.09
N ALA A 411 -13.11 -46.24 -11.34
CA ALA A 411 -11.86 -45.68 -11.84
C ALA A 411 -10.84 -46.77 -12.20
N LEU A 412 -10.72 -47.80 -11.36
CA LEU A 412 -9.91 -48.99 -11.61
C LEU A 412 -10.35 -49.72 -12.89
N ALA A 413 -11.66 -49.82 -13.12
CA ALA A 413 -12.19 -50.43 -14.33
C ALA A 413 -11.85 -49.63 -15.59
N ARG A 414 -11.89 -48.29 -15.54
CA ARG A 414 -11.44 -47.43 -16.65
C ARG A 414 -9.97 -47.71 -16.98
N ALA A 415 -9.11 -47.72 -15.96
CA ALA A 415 -7.69 -47.97 -16.15
C ALA A 415 -7.43 -49.39 -16.70
N HIS A 416 -8.20 -50.40 -16.27
CA HIS A 416 -8.15 -51.75 -16.85
C HIS A 416 -8.56 -51.79 -18.33
N LEU A 417 -9.61 -51.07 -18.72
CA LEU A 417 -10.01 -50.98 -20.13
C LEU A 417 -8.94 -50.30 -20.98
N ALA A 418 -8.32 -49.23 -20.47
CA ALA A 418 -7.28 -48.50 -21.18
C ALA A 418 -6.04 -49.35 -21.48
N VAL A 419 -5.71 -50.32 -20.62
CA VAL A 419 -4.60 -51.28 -20.84
C VAL A 419 -5.05 -52.60 -21.50
N GLY A 420 -6.26 -52.68 -22.04
CA GLY A 420 -6.74 -53.87 -22.75
C GLY A 420 -7.12 -55.07 -21.87
N ASN A 421 -7.53 -54.85 -20.62
CA ASN A 421 -7.93 -55.89 -19.65
C ASN A 421 -9.44 -55.88 -19.33
N PRO A 422 -10.32 -56.20 -20.30
CA PRO A 422 -11.77 -56.07 -20.13
C PRO A 422 -12.36 -57.01 -19.06
N GLY A 423 -11.78 -58.20 -18.85
CA GLY A 423 -12.25 -59.13 -17.83
C GLY A 423 -12.11 -58.59 -16.40
N SER A 424 -10.96 -57.98 -16.08
CA SER A 424 -10.72 -57.33 -14.78
C SER A 424 -11.60 -56.09 -14.60
N ALA A 425 -11.80 -55.30 -15.67
CA ALA A 425 -12.73 -54.17 -15.64
C ALA A 425 -14.17 -54.60 -15.31
N LEU A 426 -14.63 -55.71 -15.91
CA LEU A 426 -15.96 -56.25 -15.63
C LEU A 426 -16.08 -56.78 -14.20
N ALA A 427 -15.05 -57.43 -13.67
CA ALA A 427 -15.04 -57.89 -12.28
C ALA A 427 -15.16 -56.73 -11.29
N ALA A 428 -14.40 -55.65 -11.49
CA ALA A 428 -14.43 -54.46 -10.65
C ALA A 428 -15.81 -53.76 -10.69
N THR A 429 -16.38 -53.55 -11.89
CA THR A 429 -17.69 -52.87 -12.04
C THR A 429 -18.87 -53.72 -11.57
N ARG A 430 -18.81 -55.05 -11.68
CA ARG A 430 -19.81 -55.96 -11.09
C ARG A 430 -19.85 -55.84 -9.58
N ARG A 431 -18.68 -55.74 -8.93
CA ARG A 431 -18.60 -55.49 -7.48
C ARG A 431 -19.24 -54.14 -7.13
N ALA A 432 -18.85 -53.07 -7.83
CA ALA A 432 -19.38 -51.72 -7.58
C ALA A 432 -20.91 -51.65 -7.73
N THR A 433 -21.46 -52.15 -8.84
CA THR A 433 -22.91 -52.14 -9.07
C THR A 433 -23.68 -53.09 -8.14
N LYS A 434 -23.09 -54.20 -7.70
CA LYS A 434 -23.67 -55.06 -6.65
C LYS A 434 -23.77 -54.31 -5.32
N MET A 435 -22.73 -53.59 -4.93
CA MET A 435 -22.73 -52.76 -3.72
C MET A 435 -23.79 -51.65 -3.78
N HIS A 436 -23.91 -50.99 -4.93
CA HIS A 436 -24.90 -49.95 -5.15
C HIS A 436 -26.34 -50.50 -5.09
N ARG A 437 -26.62 -51.65 -5.72
CA ARG A 437 -27.91 -52.34 -5.62
C ARG A 437 -28.26 -52.75 -4.19
N ALA A 438 -27.28 -53.25 -3.43
CA ALA A 438 -27.48 -53.65 -2.03
C ALA A 438 -27.91 -52.47 -1.12
N ARG A 439 -27.69 -51.24 -1.58
CA ARG A 439 -28.08 -49.99 -0.90
C ARG A 439 -29.29 -49.31 -1.55
N GLY A 440 -30.12 -50.08 -2.26
CA GLY A 440 -31.34 -49.57 -2.87
C GLY A 440 -31.12 -48.51 -3.96
N LEU A 441 -29.93 -48.47 -4.57
CA LEU A 441 -29.57 -47.49 -5.59
C LEU A 441 -29.62 -46.03 -5.10
N ALA A 442 -29.36 -45.83 -3.80
CA ALA A 442 -29.34 -44.51 -3.18
C ALA A 442 -28.20 -43.63 -3.73
N SER A 443 -28.47 -42.32 -3.81
CA SER A 443 -27.39 -41.34 -3.91
C SER A 443 -26.65 -41.32 -2.56
N LEU A 444 -25.33 -41.31 -2.61
CA LEU A 444 -24.48 -41.32 -1.43
C LEU A 444 -23.47 -40.20 -1.53
N GLN A 445 -23.01 -39.73 -0.38
CA GLN A 445 -21.91 -38.77 -0.28
C GLN A 445 -20.75 -39.17 -1.21
N VAL A 446 -20.26 -38.23 -2.03
CA VAL A 446 -19.18 -38.36 -3.03
C VAL A 446 -19.37 -39.39 -4.15
N LEU A 447 -20.41 -40.24 -4.13
CA LEU A 447 -20.67 -41.22 -5.19
C LEU A 447 -21.14 -40.53 -6.46
N SER A 448 -20.65 -40.97 -7.62
CA SER A 448 -21.27 -40.64 -8.92
C SER A 448 -21.93 -41.89 -9.50
N PRO A 449 -23.25 -42.09 -9.28
CA PRO A 449 -23.97 -43.24 -9.80
C PRO A 449 -23.89 -43.35 -11.32
N ALA A 450 -24.04 -42.24 -12.04
CA ALA A 450 -23.95 -42.20 -13.49
C ALA A 450 -22.61 -42.75 -14.00
N MET A 451 -21.50 -42.29 -13.42
CA MET A 451 -20.16 -42.79 -13.77
C MET A 451 -19.99 -44.28 -13.45
N VAL A 452 -20.45 -44.76 -12.28
CA VAL A 452 -20.33 -46.18 -11.90
C VAL A 452 -21.04 -47.08 -12.92
N TRP A 453 -22.27 -46.73 -13.30
CA TRP A 453 -23.06 -47.50 -14.26
C TRP A 453 -22.54 -47.35 -15.69
N TRP A 454 -22.00 -46.18 -16.04
CA TRP A 454 -21.36 -45.96 -17.33
C TRP A 454 -20.11 -46.82 -17.52
N ARG A 455 -19.20 -46.84 -16.53
CA ARG A 455 -18.03 -47.73 -16.57
C ARG A 455 -18.44 -49.21 -16.59
N HIS A 456 -19.54 -49.57 -15.93
CA HIS A 456 -20.10 -50.92 -16.03
C HIS A 456 -20.60 -51.25 -17.45
N SER A 457 -21.30 -50.32 -18.10
CA SER A 457 -21.74 -50.46 -19.49
C SER A 457 -20.56 -50.67 -20.45
N GLN A 458 -19.51 -49.85 -20.33
CA GLN A 458 -18.30 -49.99 -21.14
C GLN A 458 -17.60 -51.34 -20.90
N ALA A 459 -17.47 -51.76 -19.65
CA ALA A 459 -16.87 -53.05 -19.32
C ALA A 459 -17.69 -54.23 -19.86
N LEU A 460 -19.03 -54.16 -19.81
CA LEU A 460 -19.91 -55.16 -20.41
C LEU A 460 -19.75 -55.20 -21.94
N GLN A 461 -19.72 -54.03 -22.58
CA GLN A 461 -19.54 -53.91 -24.02
C GLN A 461 -18.19 -54.51 -24.48
N ALA A 462 -17.11 -54.25 -23.75
CA ALA A 462 -15.78 -54.79 -24.02
C ALA A 462 -15.66 -56.30 -23.76
N ASN A 463 -16.64 -56.91 -23.07
CA ASN A 463 -16.78 -58.36 -22.90
C ASN A 463 -17.95 -58.91 -23.75
N GLU A 464 -18.35 -58.20 -24.80
CA GLU A 464 -19.37 -58.61 -25.78
C GLU A 464 -20.79 -58.84 -25.19
N LYS A 465 -21.06 -58.34 -23.98
CA LYS A 465 -22.35 -58.46 -23.28
C LYS A 465 -23.32 -57.34 -23.66
N THR A 466 -23.69 -57.31 -24.93
CA THR A 466 -24.37 -56.17 -25.55
C THR A 466 -25.72 -55.81 -24.90
N LYS A 467 -26.52 -56.81 -24.49
CA LYS A 467 -27.84 -56.55 -23.88
C LYS A 467 -27.69 -55.91 -22.51
N GLU A 468 -26.86 -56.49 -21.66
CA GLU A 468 -26.58 -55.97 -20.31
C GLU A 468 -25.85 -54.63 -20.37
N ALA A 469 -24.96 -54.43 -21.35
CA ALA A 469 -24.29 -53.15 -21.58
C ALA A 469 -25.31 -52.04 -21.85
N ARG A 470 -26.34 -52.33 -22.65
CA ARG A 470 -27.43 -51.39 -22.94
C ARG A 470 -28.27 -51.09 -21.68
N GLU A 471 -28.62 -52.10 -20.90
CA GLU A 471 -29.35 -51.91 -19.64
C GLU A 471 -28.54 -51.03 -18.66
N ALA A 472 -27.22 -51.25 -18.58
CA ALA A 472 -26.32 -50.43 -17.78
C ALA A 472 -26.19 -48.98 -18.30
N LEU A 473 -26.19 -48.76 -19.63
CA LEU A 473 -26.22 -47.43 -20.24
C LEU A 473 -27.53 -46.70 -19.89
N GLU A 474 -28.67 -47.39 -19.99
CA GLU A 474 -29.96 -46.80 -19.62
C GLU A 474 -29.98 -46.40 -18.14
N MET A 475 -29.44 -47.24 -17.24
CA MET A 475 -29.26 -46.87 -15.83
C MET A 475 -28.36 -45.64 -15.65
N ALA A 476 -27.20 -45.59 -16.33
CA ALA A 476 -26.27 -44.46 -16.25
C ALA A 476 -26.94 -43.15 -16.70
N TYR A 477 -27.68 -43.20 -17.82
CA TYR A 477 -28.43 -42.07 -18.35
C TYR A 477 -29.52 -41.61 -17.37
N GLN A 478 -30.29 -42.53 -16.77
CA GLN A 478 -31.32 -42.17 -15.78
C GLN A 478 -30.73 -41.50 -14.53
N PHE A 479 -29.57 -41.95 -14.03
CA PHE A 479 -28.91 -41.27 -12.91
C PHE A 479 -28.44 -39.86 -13.28
N MET A 480 -27.92 -39.68 -14.49
CA MET A 480 -27.54 -38.38 -15.02
C MET A 480 -28.76 -37.44 -15.10
N LEU A 481 -29.90 -37.93 -15.62
CA LEU A 481 -31.15 -37.15 -15.65
C LEU A 481 -31.62 -36.73 -14.26
N LYS A 482 -31.59 -37.67 -13.30
CA LYS A 482 -31.95 -37.39 -11.89
C LYS A 482 -31.07 -36.29 -11.30
N GLY A 483 -29.81 -36.19 -11.74
CA GLY A 483 -28.86 -35.17 -11.31
C GLY A 483 -29.26 -33.74 -11.65
N ILE A 484 -30.12 -33.54 -12.65
CA ILE A 484 -30.47 -32.20 -13.17
C ILE A 484 -31.98 -32.00 -13.30
N ALA A 485 -32.80 -32.75 -12.55
CA ALA A 485 -34.25 -32.70 -12.73
C ALA A 485 -34.86 -31.33 -12.38
N SER A 486 -34.36 -30.69 -11.32
CA SER A 486 -34.78 -29.37 -10.82
C SER A 486 -33.80 -28.25 -11.15
N LEU A 487 -32.67 -28.56 -11.80
CA LEU A 487 -31.68 -27.56 -12.19
C LEU A 487 -32.27 -26.69 -13.31
N SER A 488 -32.68 -25.47 -12.94
CA SER A 488 -33.36 -24.52 -13.84
C SER A 488 -32.43 -23.60 -14.63
N ASP A 489 -31.15 -23.60 -14.25
CA ASP A 489 -30.11 -22.83 -14.92
C ASP A 489 -29.58 -23.58 -16.15
N GLU A 490 -29.88 -23.08 -17.35
CA GLU A 490 -29.53 -23.78 -18.59
C GLU A 490 -28.02 -23.83 -18.85
N GLY A 491 -27.27 -22.80 -18.44
CA GLY A 491 -25.81 -22.79 -18.51
C GLY A 491 -25.22 -23.92 -17.67
N LEU A 492 -25.64 -24.04 -16.41
CA LEU A 492 -25.18 -25.10 -15.51
C LEU A 492 -25.62 -26.50 -15.99
N ARG A 493 -26.83 -26.66 -16.55
CA ARG A 493 -27.25 -27.93 -17.17
C ARG A 493 -26.35 -28.31 -18.33
N ARG A 494 -26.09 -27.37 -19.25
CA ARG A 494 -25.21 -27.60 -20.41
C ARG A 494 -23.82 -28.01 -19.93
N HIS A 495 -23.24 -27.31 -18.95
CA HIS A 495 -21.99 -27.69 -18.29
C HIS A 495 -21.98 -29.14 -17.79
N TYR A 496 -23.00 -29.52 -17.02
CA TYR A 496 -23.13 -30.86 -16.47
C TYR A 496 -23.14 -31.96 -17.55
N LEU A 497 -23.73 -31.66 -18.71
CA LEU A 497 -23.84 -32.59 -19.82
C LEU A 497 -22.57 -32.67 -20.67
N ASN A 498 -21.84 -31.56 -20.87
CA ASN A 498 -20.74 -31.51 -21.84
C ASN A 498 -19.33 -31.45 -21.22
N LYS A 499 -19.14 -30.81 -20.07
CA LYS A 499 -17.81 -30.62 -19.45
C LYS A 499 -17.36 -31.82 -18.63
N ILE A 500 -18.31 -32.58 -18.09
CA ILE A 500 -18.03 -33.82 -17.38
C ILE A 500 -17.85 -34.94 -18.41
N GLU A 501 -16.62 -35.42 -18.55
CA GLU A 501 -16.23 -36.44 -19.55
C GLU A 501 -17.21 -37.63 -19.59
N ALA A 502 -17.53 -38.20 -18.43
CA ALA A 502 -18.45 -39.34 -18.35
C ALA A 502 -19.87 -39.00 -18.82
N HIS A 503 -20.40 -37.81 -18.52
CA HIS A 503 -21.75 -37.43 -18.95
C HIS A 503 -21.81 -37.16 -20.45
N ARG A 504 -20.76 -36.52 -20.99
CA ARG A 504 -20.60 -36.34 -22.43
C ARG A 504 -20.65 -37.68 -23.16
N GLU A 505 -19.86 -38.65 -22.68
CA GLU A 505 -19.83 -40.01 -23.22
C GLU A 505 -21.20 -40.70 -23.12
N ILE A 506 -21.89 -40.59 -21.97
CA ILE A 506 -23.23 -41.15 -21.75
C ILE A 506 -24.26 -40.56 -22.73
N VAL A 507 -24.29 -39.24 -22.89
CA VAL A 507 -25.24 -38.54 -23.79
C VAL A 507 -25.07 -39.03 -25.23
N LEU A 508 -23.83 -39.04 -25.73
CA LEU A 508 -23.53 -39.48 -27.09
C LEU A 508 -23.87 -40.97 -27.31
N ALA A 509 -23.51 -41.82 -26.35
CA ALA A 509 -23.85 -43.25 -26.39
C ALA A 509 -25.36 -43.48 -26.35
N TRP A 510 -26.09 -42.73 -25.51
CA TRP A 510 -27.55 -42.79 -25.40
C TRP A 510 -28.23 -42.36 -26.70
N ILE A 511 -27.85 -41.22 -27.29
CA ILE A 511 -28.44 -40.75 -28.55
C ILE A 511 -28.25 -41.79 -29.65
N LYS A 512 -27.06 -42.41 -29.73
CA LYS A 512 -26.76 -43.48 -30.70
C LYS A 512 -27.64 -44.73 -30.48
N ASP A 513 -27.74 -45.24 -29.24
CA ASP A 513 -28.59 -46.39 -28.92
C ASP A 513 -30.09 -46.08 -29.14
N ALA A 514 -30.55 -44.89 -28.73
CA ALA A 514 -31.91 -44.43 -28.89
C ALA A 514 -32.33 -44.28 -30.36
N ARG A 515 -31.43 -43.80 -31.24
CA ARG A 515 -31.64 -43.79 -32.70
C ARG A 515 -31.76 -45.21 -33.25
N LYS A 516 -30.86 -46.11 -32.85
CA LYS A 516 -30.89 -47.52 -33.26
C LYS A 516 -32.20 -48.22 -32.83
N ARG A 517 -32.73 -47.87 -31.66
CA ARG A 517 -34.01 -48.36 -31.12
C ARG A 517 -35.24 -47.62 -31.65
N ARG A 518 -35.06 -46.56 -32.45
CA ARG A 518 -36.14 -45.69 -32.94
C ARG A 518 -37.02 -45.15 -31.81
N LEU A 519 -36.41 -44.76 -30.69
CA LEU A 519 -37.14 -44.09 -29.60
C LEU A 519 -37.67 -42.72 -30.08
N SER A 520 -38.77 -42.26 -29.47
CA SER A 520 -39.38 -40.96 -29.78
C SER A 520 -38.41 -39.80 -29.56
N PRO A 521 -38.59 -38.66 -30.24
CA PRO A 521 -37.74 -37.47 -30.06
C PRO A 521 -37.63 -37.03 -28.59
N GLU A 522 -38.73 -37.08 -27.83
CA GLU A 522 -38.79 -36.67 -26.42
C GLU A 522 -37.92 -37.58 -25.56
N ARG A 523 -38.00 -38.91 -25.75
CA ARG A 523 -37.17 -39.86 -25.00
C ARG A 523 -35.70 -39.79 -25.39
N ARG A 524 -35.41 -39.49 -26.67
CA ARG A 524 -34.05 -39.33 -27.18
C ARG A 524 -33.36 -38.10 -26.60
N ALA A 525 -34.10 -37.01 -26.42
CA ALA A 525 -33.60 -35.72 -25.95
C ALA A 525 -33.97 -35.38 -24.49
N ALA A 526 -34.38 -36.38 -23.68
CA ALA A 526 -34.90 -36.14 -22.33
C ALA A 526 -33.96 -35.35 -21.39
N HIS A 527 -32.65 -35.40 -21.61
CA HIS A 527 -31.65 -34.62 -20.85
C HIS A 527 -31.74 -33.10 -21.11
N LEU A 528 -32.30 -32.70 -22.24
CA LEU A 528 -32.53 -31.30 -22.60
C LEU A 528 -33.88 -30.79 -22.07
N ALA A 529 -34.71 -31.66 -21.49
CA ALA A 529 -36.00 -31.26 -20.92
C ALA A 529 -35.79 -30.69 -19.50
N GLY A 530 -36.24 -29.46 -19.28
CA GLY A 530 -36.20 -28.78 -17.99
C GLY A 530 -36.85 -27.40 -18.06
N GLU A 531 -37.35 -26.91 -16.93
CA GLU A 531 -37.82 -25.52 -16.82
C GLU A 531 -36.62 -24.58 -16.78
N ALA A 532 -36.63 -23.52 -17.58
CA ALA A 532 -35.56 -22.53 -17.64
C ALA A 532 -35.89 -21.34 -16.73
N ASN A 533 -34.94 -20.92 -15.90
CA ASN A 533 -35.05 -19.71 -15.08
C ASN A 533 -33.83 -18.82 -15.28
N LEU A 534 -34.05 -17.56 -15.66
CA LEU A 534 -32.99 -16.59 -15.95
C LEU A 534 -32.49 -15.82 -14.72
N ARG A 535 -33.14 -15.97 -13.57
CA ARG A 535 -32.77 -15.22 -12.36
C ARG A 535 -31.34 -15.52 -11.92
N GLU A 536 -30.98 -16.79 -11.78
CA GLU A 536 -29.65 -17.20 -11.27
C GLU A 536 -28.51 -16.84 -12.24
N PRO A 537 -28.62 -17.06 -13.56
CA PRO A 537 -27.63 -16.54 -14.51
C PRO A 537 -27.48 -15.02 -14.47
N PHE A 538 -28.57 -14.28 -14.31
CA PHE A 538 -28.54 -12.82 -14.26
C PHE A 538 -27.87 -12.31 -12.98
N GLU A 539 -28.17 -12.89 -11.82
CA GLU A 539 -27.49 -12.56 -10.56
C GLU A 539 -25.98 -12.79 -10.67
N ARG A 540 -25.54 -13.85 -11.37
CA ARG A 540 -24.11 -14.07 -11.65
C ARG A 540 -23.52 -13.01 -12.57
N LEU A 541 -24.21 -12.66 -13.66
CA LEU A 541 -23.73 -11.64 -14.59
C LEU A 541 -23.51 -10.28 -13.90
N VAL A 542 -24.36 -9.93 -12.94
CA VAL A 542 -24.17 -8.70 -12.13
C VAL A 542 -22.89 -8.77 -11.29
N ASP A 543 -22.63 -9.90 -10.63
CA ASP A 543 -21.37 -10.14 -9.89
C ASP A 543 -20.15 -10.11 -10.82
N THR A 544 -20.27 -10.72 -12.02
CA THR A 544 -19.24 -10.69 -13.05
C THR A 544 -18.86 -9.26 -13.43
N GLY A 545 -19.83 -8.37 -13.63
CA GLY A 545 -19.59 -6.97 -13.97
C GLY A 545 -18.83 -6.20 -12.90
N LEU A 546 -19.05 -6.49 -11.62
CA LEU A 546 -18.28 -5.89 -10.52
C LEU A 546 -16.82 -6.36 -10.56
N ARG A 547 -16.60 -7.66 -10.73
CA ARG A 547 -15.26 -8.27 -10.75
C ARG A 547 -14.43 -7.87 -11.97
N LEU A 548 -15.06 -7.65 -13.13
CA LEU A 548 -14.38 -7.13 -14.32
C LEU A 548 -13.68 -5.79 -14.07
N ASN A 549 -14.27 -4.93 -13.25
CA ASN A 549 -13.69 -3.62 -12.94
C ASN A 549 -12.49 -3.69 -11.98
N GLU A 550 -12.30 -4.80 -11.29
CA GLU A 550 -11.19 -5.00 -10.36
C GLU A 550 -9.91 -5.48 -11.07
N LEU A 551 -10.06 -6.08 -12.26
CA LEU A 551 -8.95 -6.62 -13.04
C LEU A 551 -8.24 -5.51 -13.82
N ARG A 552 -6.90 -5.48 -13.73
CA ARG A 552 -6.07 -4.43 -14.34
C ARG A 552 -5.22 -4.93 -15.50
N SER A 553 -4.98 -6.24 -15.59
CA SER A 553 -4.18 -6.86 -16.64
C SER A 553 -5.05 -7.36 -17.78
N ALA A 554 -4.64 -7.09 -19.03
CA ALA A 554 -5.29 -7.64 -20.22
C ALA A 554 -5.32 -9.18 -20.19
N THR A 555 -4.24 -9.84 -19.76
CA THR A 555 -4.18 -11.31 -19.68
C THR A 555 -5.18 -11.87 -18.67
N GLU A 556 -5.27 -11.26 -17.49
CA GLU A 556 -6.24 -11.68 -16.46
C GLU A 556 -7.68 -11.47 -16.94
N LEU A 557 -7.94 -10.36 -17.61
CA LEU A 557 -9.23 -10.10 -18.26
C LEU A 557 -9.56 -11.16 -19.31
N HIS A 558 -8.61 -11.54 -20.17
CA HIS A 558 -8.86 -12.56 -21.19
C HIS A 558 -9.24 -13.91 -20.58
N GLU A 559 -8.48 -14.38 -19.59
CA GLU A 559 -8.77 -15.65 -18.90
C GLU A 559 -10.12 -15.60 -18.19
N PHE A 560 -10.41 -14.50 -17.51
CA PHE A 560 -11.67 -14.27 -16.81
C PHE A 560 -12.87 -14.25 -17.78
N LEU A 561 -12.75 -13.60 -18.94
CA LEU A 561 -13.83 -13.53 -19.92
C LEU A 561 -14.16 -14.89 -20.51
N ILE A 562 -13.15 -15.71 -20.81
CA ILE A 562 -13.36 -17.09 -21.24
C ILE A 562 -14.14 -17.87 -20.18
N ASP A 563 -13.80 -17.69 -18.90
CA ASP A 563 -14.47 -18.38 -17.80
C ASP A 563 -15.93 -18.02 -17.66
N GLU A 564 -16.20 -16.72 -17.59
CA GLU A 564 -17.54 -16.23 -17.31
C GLU A 564 -18.45 -16.48 -18.51
N ALA A 565 -17.94 -16.34 -19.73
CA ALA A 565 -18.66 -16.74 -20.94
C ALA A 565 -18.97 -18.24 -20.93
N THR A 566 -18.01 -19.08 -20.52
CA THR A 566 -18.24 -20.51 -20.38
C THR A 566 -19.28 -20.78 -19.31
N GLU A 567 -19.15 -20.21 -18.11
CA GLU A 567 -20.06 -20.39 -16.97
C GLU A 567 -21.50 -19.98 -17.27
N LEU A 568 -21.70 -18.81 -17.89
CA LEU A 568 -23.04 -18.30 -18.23
C LEU A 568 -23.71 -19.13 -19.33
N SER A 569 -22.98 -19.46 -20.39
CA SER A 569 -23.57 -20.15 -21.56
C SER A 569 -23.61 -21.66 -21.41
N GLY A 570 -22.69 -22.26 -20.66
CA GLY A 570 -22.42 -23.70 -20.73
C GLY A 570 -21.84 -24.17 -22.06
N ALA A 571 -21.28 -23.24 -22.84
CA ALA A 571 -20.74 -23.51 -24.17
C ALA A 571 -19.64 -24.57 -24.16
N GLU A 572 -19.63 -25.37 -25.22
CA GLU A 572 -18.60 -26.36 -25.46
C GLU A 572 -17.27 -25.69 -25.82
N ARG A 573 -17.35 -24.68 -26.70
CA ARG A 573 -16.22 -23.88 -27.16
C ARG A 573 -16.46 -22.41 -26.89
N VAL A 574 -15.41 -21.71 -26.47
CA VAL A 574 -15.41 -20.26 -26.27
C VAL A 574 -14.13 -19.70 -26.88
N LEU A 575 -14.22 -18.68 -27.72
CA LEU A 575 -13.07 -17.93 -28.21
C LEU A 575 -13.24 -16.44 -27.88
N LEU A 576 -12.18 -15.84 -27.37
CA LEU A 576 -12.02 -14.40 -27.27
C LEU A 576 -11.06 -13.98 -28.39
N VAL A 577 -11.57 -13.19 -29.33
CA VAL A 577 -10.84 -12.75 -30.51
C VAL A 577 -10.73 -11.24 -30.46
N LEU A 578 -9.54 -10.68 -30.61
CA LEU A 578 -9.31 -9.23 -30.65
C LEU A 578 -8.96 -8.77 -32.06
N GLU A 579 -9.41 -7.58 -32.43
CA GLU A 579 -8.99 -6.90 -33.65
C GLU A 579 -7.70 -6.12 -33.38
N THR A 580 -6.65 -6.43 -34.14
CA THR A 580 -5.37 -5.71 -34.11
C THR A 580 -5.04 -5.15 -35.49
N ALA A 581 -3.97 -4.35 -35.59
CA ALA A 581 -3.49 -3.84 -36.87
C ALA A 581 -3.08 -4.95 -37.86
N GLU A 582 -2.76 -6.14 -37.35
CA GLU A 582 -2.32 -7.30 -38.12
C GLU A 582 -3.49 -8.24 -38.49
N GLY A 583 -4.70 -7.96 -37.99
CA GLY A 583 -5.92 -8.74 -38.24
C GLY A 583 -6.55 -9.31 -36.98
N LEU A 584 -7.26 -10.44 -37.11
CA LEU A 584 -7.92 -11.11 -35.99
C LEU A 584 -6.91 -11.95 -35.20
N GLN A 585 -6.75 -11.63 -33.91
CA GLN A 585 -5.88 -12.37 -33.00
C GLN A 585 -6.69 -13.15 -31.97
N LEU A 586 -6.32 -14.41 -31.75
CA LEU A 586 -6.89 -15.21 -30.66
C LEU A 586 -6.26 -14.77 -29.33
N ALA A 587 -7.05 -14.12 -28.47
CA ALA A 587 -6.62 -13.61 -27.17
C ALA A 587 -6.89 -14.60 -26.03
N GLY A 588 -7.86 -15.50 -26.21
CA GLY A 588 -8.15 -16.57 -25.27
C GLY A 588 -9.04 -17.64 -25.90
N SER A 589 -8.95 -18.87 -25.41
CA SER A 589 -9.79 -19.97 -25.90
C SER A 589 -10.07 -21.01 -24.84
N LEU A 590 -11.26 -21.59 -24.90
CA LEU A 590 -11.60 -22.86 -24.30
C LEU A 590 -12.17 -23.76 -25.40
N VAL A 591 -11.44 -24.81 -25.76
CA VAL A 591 -11.91 -25.83 -26.71
C VAL A 591 -11.75 -27.23 -26.10
N PRO A 592 -12.58 -28.21 -26.52
CA PRO A 592 -12.38 -29.61 -26.15
C PRO A 592 -10.94 -30.10 -26.41
N ARG A 593 -10.47 -31.04 -25.59
CA ARG A 593 -9.10 -31.57 -25.68
C ARG A 593 -8.84 -32.19 -27.06
N GLY A 594 -7.76 -31.78 -27.70
CA GLY A 594 -7.36 -32.27 -29.02
C GLY A 594 -7.91 -31.46 -30.20
N GLU A 595 -8.74 -30.45 -29.93
CA GLU A 595 -9.14 -29.47 -30.94
C GLU A 595 -8.15 -28.30 -31.00
N ASP A 596 -7.99 -27.74 -32.20
CA ASP A 596 -7.16 -26.57 -32.45
C ASP A 596 -8.03 -25.30 -32.49
N ALA A 597 -7.79 -24.39 -31.54
CA ALA A 597 -8.52 -23.13 -31.45
C ALA A 597 -8.25 -22.19 -32.63
N GLN A 598 -7.06 -22.26 -33.24
CA GLN A 598 -6.73 -21.43 -34.41
C GLN A 598 -7.45 -21.94 -35.67
N ALA A 599 -7.53 -23.25 -35.85
CA ALA A 599 -8.35 -23.85 -36.91
C ALA A 599 -9.83 -23.49 -36.74
N LEU A 600 -10.34 -23.52 -35.51
CA LEU A 600 -11.71 -23.08 -35.22
C LEU A 600 -11.93 -21.61 -35.57
N LEU A 601 -10.97 -20.72 -35.23
CA LEU A 601 -11.05 -19.30 -35.59
C LEU A 601 -11.18 -19.10 -37.11
N HIS A 602 -10.39 -19.84 -37.90
CA HIS A 602 -10.49 -19.82 -39.36
C HIS A 602 -11.88 -20.27 -39.85
N ASP A 603 -12.41 -21.36 -39.30
CA ASP A 603 -13.72 -21.90 -39.68
C ASP A 603 -14.89 -20.96 -39.36
N ILE A 604 -14.76 -20.14 -38.30
CA ILE A 604 -15.81 -19.19 -37.90
C ILE A 604 -15.64 -17.79 -38.49
N ALA A 605 -14.56 -17.50 -39.22
CA ALA A 605 -14.29 -16.18 -39.79
C ALA A 605 -15.47 -15.59 -40.62
N PRO A 606 -16.23 -16.38 -41.40
CA PRO A 606 -17.43 -15.86 -42.08
C PRO A 606 -18.51 -15.34 -41.13
N ALA A 607 -18.70 -16.00 -39.98
CA ALA A 607 -19.65 -15.57 -38.95
C ALA A 607 -19.19 -14.26 -38.26
N LEU A 608 -17.89 -14.10 -38.05
CA LEU A 608 -17.32 -12.86 -37.51
C LEU A 608 -17.50 -11.68 -38.47
N THR A 609 -17.33 -11.91 -39.77
CA THR A 609 -17.47 -10.87 -40.82
C THR A 609 -18.87 -10.27 -40.83
N GLU A 610 -19.92 -11.07 -40.66
CA GLU A 610 -21.30 -10.55 -40.61
C GLU A 610 -21.56 -9.74 -39.33
N VAL A 611 -20.99 -10.14 -38.20
CA VAL A 611 -21.07 -9.37 -36.95
C VAL A 611 -20.23 -8.09 -37.01
N HIS A 612 -19.08 -8.11 -37.69
CA HIS A 612 -18.28 -6.91 -37.96
C HIS A 612 -19.13 -5.83 -38.65
N ARG A 613 -19.89 -6.24 -39.68
CA ARG A 613 -20.75 -5.36 -40.48
C ARG A 613 -21.94 -4.81 -39.69
N THR A 614 -22.60 -5.66 -38.91
CA THR A 614 -23.84 -5.31 -38.21
C THR A 614 -23.61 -4.69 -36.83
N ARG A 615 -22.46 -4.98 -36.20
CA ARG A 615 -22.14 -4.67 -34.80
C ARG A 615 -23.21 -5.14 -33.82
N ALA A 616 -23.95 -6.18 -34.16
CA ALA A 616 -25.02 -6.75 -33.35
C ALA A 616 -24.67 -8.19 -32.94
N VAL A 617 -25.12 -8.59 -31.76
CA VAL A 617 -24.94 -9.97 -31.29
C VAL A 617 -25.75 -10.91 -32.18
N SER A 618 -25.08 -11.90 -32.77
CA SER A 618 -25.69 -12.89 -33.65
C SER A 618 -25.86 -14.22 -32.95
N LEU A 619 -27.04 -14.83 -33.08
CA LEU A 619 -27.32 -16.22 -32.69
C LEU A 619 -27.67 -17.01 -33.95
N MET A 620 -26.95 -18.10 -34.19
CA MET A 620 -27.19 -18.96 -35.37
C MET A 620 -27.27 -20.43 -34.98
N HIS A 621 -28.03 -21.19 -35.77
CA HIS A 621 -28.14 -22.64 -35.66
C HIS A 621 -27.83 -23.27 -37.01
N GLY A 622 -26.90 -24.23 -37.05
CA GLY A 622 -26.52 -24.87 -38.31
C GLY A 622 -26.18 -26.36 -38.15
N PRO A 623 -26.28 -27.16 -39.21
CA PRO A 623 -26.78 -26.78 -40.54
C PRO A 623 -28.31 -26.58 -40.56
N GLU A 624 -28.79 -25.77 -41.50
CA GLU A 624 -30.21 -25.52 -41.69
C GLU A 624 -30.95 -26.82 -42.11
N GLY A 625 -32.20 -27.00 -41.66
CA GLY A 625 -32.97 -28.22 -41.92
C GLY A 625 -32.60 -29.45 -41.08
N ALA A 626 -31.44 -29.47 -40.39
CA ALA A 626 -31.09 -30.53 -39.46
C ALA A 626 -31.97 -30.51 -38.18
N GLY A 627 -32.18 -31.68 -37.58
CA GLY A 627 -32.89 -31.78 -36.31
C GLY A 627 -32.15 -31.09 -35.16
N LYS A 628 -32.87 -30.66 -34.11
CA LYS A 628 -32.28 -29.87 -33.00
C LYS A 628 -31.05 -30.51 -32.35
N LEU A 629 -30.97 -31.84 -32.28
CA LEU A 629 -29.83 -32.59 -31.72
C LEU A 629 -28.62 -32.63 -32.65
N ASP A 630 -28.81 -32.40 -33.95
CA ASP A 630 -27.77 -32.45 -34.99
C ASP A 630 -27.37 -31.03 -35.44
N GLN A 631 -27.89 -29.99 -34.77
CA GLN A 631 -27.54 -28.60 -35.02
C GLN A 631 -26.57 -28.09 -33.95
N ARG A 632 -25.52 -27.39 -34.37
CA ARG A 632 -24.69 -26.56 -33.49
C ARG A 632 -25.31 -25.18 -33.35
N SER A 633 -25.39 -24.69 -32.11
CA SER A 633 -25.78 -23.31 -31.82
C SER A 633 -24.54 -22.49 -31.56
N ARG A 634 -24.48 -21.29 -32.12
CA ARG A 634 -23.34 -20.37 -31.95
C ARG A 634 -23.83 -18.95 -31.70
N ILE A 635 -23.18 -18.27 -30.76
CA ILE A 635 -23.34 -16.84 -30.52
C ILE A 635 -22.03 -16.16 -30.85
N VAL A 636 -22.12 -15.04 -31.57
CA VAL A 636 -21.01 -14.11 -31.79
C VAL A 636 -21.42 -12.76 -31.25
N ALA A 637 -20.78 -12.30 -30.18
CA ALA A 637 -21.02 -10.99 -29.58
C ALA A 637 -19.85 -10.04 -29.86
N PRO A 638 -20.08 -8.87 -30.47
CA PRO A 638 -19.02 -7.89 -30.70
C PRO A 638 -18.63 -7.20 -29.39
N LEU A 639 -17.33 -6.97 -29.20
CA LEU A 639 -16.78 -6.19 -28.09
C LEU A 639 -16.66 -4.73 -28.55
N VAL A 640 -17.66 -3.90 -28.23
CA VAL A 640 -17.71 -2.50 -28.67
C VAL A 640 -17.57 -1.55 -27.49
N ALA A 641 -16.49 -0.77 -27.47
CA ALA A 641 -16.27 0.31 -26.50
C ALA A 641 -16.09 1.63 -27.24
N GLN A 642 -16.71 2.71 -26.76
CA GLN A 642 -16.58 4.06 -27.35
C GLN A 642 -16.79 4.13 -28.89
N ARG A 643 -17.66 3.27 -29.45
CA ARG A 643 -17.91 3.08 -30.90
C ARG A 643 -16.77 2.40 -31.69
N GLN A 644 -15.69 1.99 -31.04
CA GLN A 644 -14.64 1.14 -31.61
C GLN A 644 -14.98 -0.33 -31.38
N LEU A 645 -14.76 -1.15 -32.41
CA LEU A 645 -14.83 -2.60 -32.30
C LEU A 645 -13.46 -3.09 -31.84
N LEU A 646 -13.40 -3.70 -30.66
CA LEU A 646 -12.18 -4.25 -30.08
C LEU A 646 -11.98 -5.72 -30.44
N GLY A 647 -13.05 -6.41 -30.83
CA GLY A 647 -13.03 -7.85 -31.09
C GLY A 647 -14.38 -8.54 -30.95
N TYR A 648 -14.35 -9.84 -30.68
CA TYR A 648 -15.52 -10.72 -30.61
C TYR A 648 -15.39 -11.72 -29.47
N LEU A 649 -16.52 -12.00 -28.83
CA LEU A 649 -16.71 -13.14 -27.97
C LEU A 649 -17.56 -14.18 -28.72
N TYR A 650 -16.95 -15.31 -29.05
CA TYR A 650 -17.59 -16.45 -29.70
C TYR A 650 -17.89 -17.53 -28.68
N VAL A 651 -19.11 -18.07 -28.72
CA VAL A 651 -19.46 -19.28 -27.97
C VAL A 651 -20.27 -20.23 -28.84
N ASP A 652 -20.04 -21.54 -28.73
CA ASP A 652 -20.88 -22.53 -29.38
C ASP A 652 -21.15 -23.77 -28.53
N ILE A 653 -22.20 -24.51 -28.89
CA ILE A 653 -22.53 -25.80 -28.29
C ILE A 653 -23.19 -26.73 -29.30
N ASP A 654 -22.81 -28.00 -29.25
CA ASP A 654 -23.49 -29.07 -29.98
C ASP A 654 -24.92 -29.31 -29.46
N GLY A 655 -25.85 -29.54 -30.40
CA GLY A 655 -27.25 -29.82 -30.11
C GLY A 655 -27.48 -31.04 -29.22
N ALA A 656 -26.52 -31.97 -29.19
CA ALA A 656 -26.54 -33.10 -28.27
C ALA A 656 -26.44 -32.68 -26.79
N PHE A 657 -25.88 -31.52 -26.46
CA PHE A 657 -25.72 -31.07 -25.07
C PHE A 657 -26.57 -29.87 -24.70
N GLY A 658 -27.15 -29.20 -25.70
CA GLY A 658 -28.08 -28.09 -25.50
C GLY A 658 -28.19 -27.20 -26.73
N ARG A 659 -29.08 -26.22 -26.64
CA ARG A 659 -29.24 -25.18 -27.66
C ARG A 659 -29.14 -23.83 -26.98
N LEU A 660 -28.41 -22.90 -27.59
CA LEU A 660 -28.38 -21.50 -27.14
C LEU A 660 -29.68 -20.82 -27.56
N ARG A 661 -30.25 -19.98 -26.71
CA ARG A 661 -31.52 -19.26 -26.93
C ARG A 661 -31.27 -17.75 -27.00
N GLU A 662 -32.31 -17.00 -27.34
CA GLU A 662 -32.28 -15.53 -27.30
C GLU A 662 -31.83 -14.99 -25.93
N SER A 663 -32.25 -15.63 -24.83
CA SER A 663 -31.79 -15.25 -23.49
C SER A 663 -30.29 -15.45 -23.30
N ASP A 664 -29.69 -16.49 -23.91
CA ASP A 664 -28.25 -16.70 -23.87
C ASP A 664 -27.53 -15.65 -24.74
N ARG A 665 -28.11 -15.30 -25.89
CA ARG A 665 -27.64 -14.21 -26.75
C ARG A 665 -27.55 -12.90 -25.98
N ASP A 666 -28.60 -12.58 -25.22
CA ASP A 666 -28.66 -11.36 -24.44
C ASP A 666 -27.67 -11.37 -23.27
N LEU A 667 -27.53 -12.49 -22.54
CA LEU A 667 -26.53 -12.64 -21.47
C LEU A 667 -25.10 -12.49 -21.98
N ILE A 668 -24.74 -13.15 -23.08
CA ILE A 668 -23.41 -13.07 -23.69
C ILE A 668 -23.18 -11.68 -24.30
N GLY A 669 -24.21 -11.06 -24.87
CA GLY A 669 -24.17 -9.66 -25.34
C GLY A 669 -23.88 -8.67 -24.22
N MET A 670 -24.53 -8.82 -23.07
CA MET A 670 -24.28 -8.00 -21.89
C MET A 670 -22.86 -8.21 -21.33
N LEU A 671 -22.40 -9.47 -21.24
CA LEU A 671 -21.03 -9.77 -20.84
C LEU A 671 -20.02 -9.13 -21.81
N ALA A 672 -20.22 -9.28 -23.12
CA ALA A 672 -19.36 -8.68 -24.14
C ALA A 672 -19.32 -7.15 -24.05
N SER A 673 -20.46 -6.52 -23.74
CA SER A 673 -20.53 -5.06 -23.57
C SER A 673 -19.72 -4.60 -22.35
N GLN A 674 -19.85 -5.28 -21.20
CA GLN A 674 -19.07 -4.98 -19.99
C GLN A 674 -17.57 -5.26 -20.21
N ALA A 675 -17.26 -6.38 -20.87
CA ALA A 675 -15.91 -6.79 -21.23
C ALA A 675 -15.21 -5.75 -22.12
N ALA A 676 -15.92 -5.21 -23.11
CA ALA A 676 -15.36 -4.20 -24.00
C ALA A 676 -14.91 -2.95 -23.23
N VAL A 677 -15.72 -2.49 -22.27
CA VAL A 677 -15.35 -1.35 -21.41
C VAL A 677 -14.13 -1.68 -20.55
N ALA A 678 -14.07 -2.87 -19.96
CA ALA A 678 -12.92 -3.27 -19.13
C ALA A 678 -11.63 -3.41 -19.95
N LEU A 679 -11.71 -3.98 -21.16
CA LEU A 679 -10.57 -4.12 -22.07
C LEU A 679 -10.05 -2.76 -22.56
N ASP A 680 -10.95 -1.84 -22.93
CA ASP A 680 -10.59 -0.45 -23.30
C ASP A 680 -9.85 0.26 -22.16
N ASN A 681 -10.39 0.15 -20.93
CA ASN A 681 -9.76 0.72 -19.74
C ASN A 681 -8.38 0.10 -19.45
N ALA A 682 -8.22 -1.21 -19.59
CA ALA A 682 -6.96 -1.89 -19.35
C ALA A 682 -5.89 -1.50 -20.39
N GLN A 683 -6.26 -1.45 -21.67
CA GLN A 683 -5.37 -0.98 -22.74
C GLN A 683 -4.93 0.47 -22.50
N TRP A 684 -5.87 1.34 -22.09
CA TRP A 684 -5.57 2.73 -21.78
C TRP A 684 -4.66 2.88 -20.55
N SER A 685 -4.90 2.11 -19.49
CA SER A 685 -4.08 2.12 -18.28
C SER A 685 -2.64 1.69 -18.57
N GLN A 686 -2.45 0.61 -19.35
CA GLN A 686 -1.11 0.17 -19.76
C GLN A 686 -0.38 1.23 -20.59
N GLY A 687 -1.08 1.87 -21.55
CA GLY A 687 -0.50 2.95 -22.34
C GLY A 687 -0.11 4.17 -21.49
N LEU A 688 -0.90 4.50 -20.47
CA LEU A 688 -0.59 5.58 -19.53
C LEU A 688 0.63 5.24 -18.67
N GLU A 689 0.70 4.03 -18.11
CA GLU A 689 1.83 3.56 -17.31
C GLU A 689 3.15 3.58 -18.10
N GLN A 690 3.14 3.11 -19.34
CA GLN A 690 4.30 3.18 -20.23
C GLN A 690 4.74 4.63 -20.46
N LYS A 691 3.78 5.54 -20.69
CA LYS A 691 4.08 6.96 -20.89
C LYS A 691 4.60 7.64 -19.62
N VAL A 692 4.09 7.27 -18.44
CA VAL A 692 4.59 7.74 -17.15
C VAL A 692 6.02 7.23 -16.92
N ALA A 693 6.30 5.95 -17.18
CA ALA A 693 7.62 5.38 -17.05
C ALA A 693 8.63 6.08 -17.99
N GLN A 694 8.24 6.31 -19.25
CA GLN A 694 9.05 7.07 -20.21
C GLN A 694 9.35 8.49 -19.69
N ARG A 695 8.32 9.26 -19.31
CA ARG A 695 8.49 10.62 -18.79
C ARG A 695 9.31 10.69 -17.51
N THR A 696 9.20 9.68 -16.65
CA THR A 696 9.99 9.61 -15.42
C THR A 696 11.47 9.40 -15.73
N GLY A 697 11.81 8.57 -16.72
CA GLY A 697 13.19 8.41 -17.20
C GLY A 697 13.75 9.68 -17.85
N GLU A 698 12.94 10.37 -18.65
CA GLU A 698 13.30 11.68 -19.24
C GLU A 698 13.57 12.73 -18.14
N LEU A 699 12.70 12.81 -17.13
CA LEU A 699 12.85 13.72 -15.99
C LEU A 699 14.09 13.41 -15.15
N GLN A 700 14.38 12.14 -14.87
CA GLN A 700 15.59 11.73 -14.14
C GLN A 700 16.85 12.17 -14.88
N THR A 701 16.89 11.96 -16.20
CA THR A 701 18.02 12.39 -17.04
C THR A 701 18.17 13.92 -17.01
N SER A 702 17.07 14.65 -17.12
CA SER A 702 17.09 16.12 -17.06
C SER A 702 17.53 16.65 -15.69
N ASN A 703 17.10 16.02 -14.59
CA ASN A 703 17.48 16.42 -13.23
C ASN A 703 18.96 16.20 -12.97
N ALA A 704 19.54 15.08 -13.42
CA ALA A 704 20.98 14.84 -13.29
C ALA A 704 21.81 15.92 -14.00
N LEU A 705 21.38 16.37 -15.18
CA LEU A 705 22.04 17.46 -15.91
C LEU A 705 21.90 18.81 -15.19
N LEU A 706 20.74 19.09 -14.58
CA LEU A 706 20.52 20.31 -13.80
C LEU A 706 21.37 20.32 -12.52
N GLU A 707 21.48 19.20 -11.82
CA GLU A 707 22.34 19.06 -10.64
C GLU A 707 23.82 19.31 -10.98
N GLN A 708 24.29 18.80 -12.12
CA GLN A 708 25.65 19.07 -12.59
C GLN A 708 25.89 20.58 -12.83
N ARG A 709 24.96 21.26 -13.51
CA ARG A 709 25.06 22.72 -13.73
C ARG A 709 24.94 23.52 -12.43
N ALA A 710 24.10 23.09 -11.50
CA ALA A 710 23.95 23.74 -10.21
C ALA A 710 25.23 23.65 -9.37
N ASN A 711 25.93 22.50 -9.41
CA ASN A 711 27.21 22.34 -8.72
C ASN A 711 28.30 23.23 -9.32
N GLU A 712 28.42 23.31 -10.65
CA GLU A 712 29.38 24.20 -11.34
C GLU A 712 29.15 25.67 -10.97
N LEU A 713 27.90 26.14 -11.04
CA LEU A 713 27.52 27.49 -10.65
C LEU A 713 27.72 27.76 -9.16
N GLY A 714 27.48 26.76 -8.29
CA GLY A 714 27.71 26.86 -6.85
C GLY A 714 29.17 27.14 -6.50
N ILE A 715 30.10 26.49 -7.19
CA ILE A 715 31.55 26.72 -7.02
C ILE A 715 31.93 28.13 -7.46
N ILE A 716 31.50 28.54 -8.65
CA ILE A 716 31.79 29.88 -9.21
C ILE A 716 31.25 30.97 -8.27
N ASN A 717 29.99 30.85 -7.84
CA ASN A 717 29.36 31.83 -6.95
C ASN A 717 30.06 31.89 -5.59
N SER A 718 30.48 30.75 -5.03
CA SER A 718 31.20 30.70 -3.75
C SER A 718 32.53 31.47 -3.82
N ILE A 719 33.31 31.26 -4.89
CA ILE A 719 34.58 31.98 -5.10
C ILE A 719 34.30 33.48 -5.31
N GLN A 720 33.31 33.83 -6.13
CA GLN A 720 32.95 35.23 -6.39
C GLN A 720 32.46 35.96 -5.12
N GLN A 721 31.63 35.32 -4.30
CA GLN A 721 31.16 35.90 -3.03
C GLN A 721 32.31 36.11 -2.04
N GLY A 722 33.22 35.13 -1.94
CA GLY A 722 34.39 35.25 -1.10
C GLY A 722 35.29 36.42 -1.53
N MET A 723 35.56 36.55 -2.84
CA MET A 723 36.37 37.67 -3.35
C MET A 723 35.69 39.03 -3.16
N ALA A 724 34.37 39.12 -3.29
CA ALA A 724 33.64 40.38 -3.11
C ALA A 724 33.64 40.88 -1.66
N ALA A 725 33.89 40.00 -0.68
CA ALA A 725 33.98 40.34 0.74
C ALA A 725 35.37 40.83 1.14
N GLU A 726 36.40 40.52 0.34
CA GLU A 726 37.78 40.87 0.62
C GLU A 726 38.19 42.13 -0.15
N LEU A 727 38.78 43.09 0.56
CA LEU A 727 39.30 44.32 -0.02
C LEU A 727 40.83 44.34 -0.08
N ASP A 728 41.49 43.35 0.55
CA ASP A 728 42.94 43.22 0.55
C ASP A 728 43.44 42.34 -0.61
N PHE A 729 44.45 42.86 -1.31
CA PHE A 729 44.97 42.28 -2.54
C PHE A 729 45.56 40.86 -2.34
N GLN A 730 46.32 40.62 -1.26
CA GLN A 730 46.92 39.30 -1.01
C GLN A 730 45.87 38.31 -0.51
N THR A 731 44.92 38.76 0.29
CA THR A 731 43.85 37.91 0.82
C THR A 731 42.96 37.36 -0.28
N ILE A 732 42.67 38.16 -1.32
CA ILE A 732 41.97 37.69 -2.53
C ILE A 732 42.76 36.57 -3.24
N ILE A 733 44.08 36.75 -3.40
CA ILE A 733 44.94 35.75 -4.06
C ILE A 733 44.96 34.44 -3.27
N ASP A 734 45.16 34.50 -1.95
CA ASP A 734 45.21 33.33 -1.08
C ASP A 734 43.88 32.58 -1.07
N LEU A 735 42.76 33.31 -0.98
CA LEU A 735 41.41 32.73 -1.04
C LEU A 735 41.16 31.98 -2.36
N VAL A 736 41.48 32.61 -3.49
CA VAL A 736 41.28 31.99 -4.81
C VAL A 736 42.19 30.77 -4.96
N GLY A 737 43.46 30.88 -4.56
CA GLY A 737 44.42 29.78 -4.59
C GLY A 737 43.94 28.57 -3.77
N ASP A 738 43.55 28.78 -2.52
CA ASP A 738 43.05 27.73 -1.63
C ASP A 738 41.77 27.07 -2.17
N LYS A 739 40.83 27.87 -2.69
CA LYS A 739 39.58 27.36 -3.24
C LYS A 739 39.78 26.56 -4.52
N LEU A 740 40.65 27.02 -5.42
CA LEU A 740 40.97 26.27 -6.63
C LEU A 740 41.66 24.94 -6.30
N ARG A 741 42.51 24.89 -5.27
CA ARG A 741 43.08 23.61 -4.80
C ARG A 741 42.04 22.66 -4.25
N GLU A 742 41.09 23.16 -3.46
CA GLU A 742 39.97 22.35 -2.95
C GLU A 742 39.12 21.77 -4.09
N VAL A 743 38.77 22.61 -5.06
CA VAL A 743 37.91 22.26 -6.19
C VAL A 743 38.57 21.23 -7.11
N PHE A 744 39.82 21.48 -7.51
CA PHE A 744 40.56 20.59 -8.41
C PHE A 744 41.25 19.43 -7.69
N LYS A 745 41.21 19.41 -6.34
CA LYS A 745 41.90 18.43 -5.49
C LYS A 745 43.37 18.25 -5.87
N THR A 746 44.04 19.38 -6.10
CA THR A 746 45.43 19.41 -6.58
C THR A 746 46.39 19.96 -5.53
N GLY A 747 47.60 19.41 -5.53
CA GLY A 747 48.74 19.95 -4.79
C GLY A 747 49.56 20.95 -5.60
N ASP A 748 49.25 21.15 -6.88
CA ASP A 748 50.14 21.73 -7.88
C ASP A 748 49.46 22.89 -8.61
N ILE A 749 49.59 24.11 -8.08
CA ILE A 749 48.93 25.32 -8.62
C ILE A 749 49.78 26.56 -8.36
N GLY A 750 49.72 27.52 -9.28
CA GLY A 750 50.39 28.81 -9.18
C GLY A 750 49.46 29.99 -9.47
N ILE A 751 49.59 31.10 -8.76
CA ILE A 751 49.04 32.41 -9.11
C ILE A 751 50.20 33.39 -9.13
N ARG A 752 50.41 33.99 -10.31
CA ARG A 752 51.55 34.85 -10.62
C ARG A 752 51.07 36.23 -11.04
N TRP A 753 51.73 37.25 -10.53
CA TRP A 753 51.43 38.65 -10.80
C TRP A 753 52.53 39.31 -11.64
N TYR A 754 52.14 40.12 -12.63
CA TYR A 754 53.09 40.82 -13.49
C TYR A 754 53.21 42.29 -13.10
N ASP A 755 54.36 42.68 -12.56
CA ASP A 755 54.69 44.08 -12.36
C ASP A 755 55.24 44.70 -13.65
N THR A 756 54.36 45.46 -14.32
CA THR A 756 54.68 46.19 -15.55
C THR A 756 55.79 47.26 -15.39
N LYS A 757 55.98 47.82 -14.19
CA LYS A 757 57.00 48.86 -13.96
C LYS A 757 58.39 48.26 -13.78
N ALA A 758 58.47 47.19 -13.00
CA ALA A 758 59.72 46.48 -12.76
C ALA A 758 60.06 45.45 -13.86
N ASN A 759 59.07 45.09 -14.69
CA ASN A 759 59.12 44.01 -15.66
C ASN A 759 59.47 42.64 -15.04
N LEU A 760 58.82 42.32 -13.92
CA LEU A 760 59.03 41.09 -13.16
C LEU A 760 57.71 40.35 -12.92
N ILE A 761 57.78 39.02 -12.91
CA ILE A 761 56.73 38.10 -12.46
C ILE A 761 56.96 37.81 -10.98
N HIS A 762 55.98 38.15 -10.15
CA HIS A 762 55.91 37.82 -8.74
C HIS A 762 55.09 36.55 -8.56
N TYR A 763 55.65 35.59 -7.83
CA TYR A 763 55.02 34.31 -7.51
C TYR A 763 54.20 34.47 -6.23
N MET A 764 52.93 34.86 -6.37
CA MET A 764 52.09 35.33 -5.25
C MET A 764 51.51 34.18 -4.44
N TYR A 765 51.23 33.05 -5.10
CA TYR A 765 50.72 31.83 -4.48
C TYR A 765 51.22 30.62 -5.29
N GLU A 766 52.17 29.85 -4.79
CA GLU A 766 52.67 28.65 -5.48
C GLU A 766 52.61 27.45 -4.54
N TYR A 767 52.08 26.34 -5.04
CA TYR A 767 52.05 25.04 -4.39
C TYR A 767 52.53 23.98 -5.38
N GLU A 768 53.41 23.11 -4.90
CA GLU A 768 53.91 21.95 -5.64
C GLU A 768 53.94 20.74 -4.68
N HIS A 769 53.44 19.60 -5.12
CA HIS A 769 53.21 18.39 -4.34
C HIS A 769 52.52 18.67 -2.99
N GLY A 770 51.65 19.68 -2.95
CA GLY A 770 50.93 20.13 -1.77
C GLY A 770 51.73 21.00 -0.79
N ILE A 771 52.97 21.37 -1.11
CA ILE A 771 53.85 22.21 -0.29
C ILE A 771 53.80 23.67 -0.80
N ARG A 772 53.58 24.64 0.09
CA ARG A 772 53.61 26.08 -0.28
C ARG A 772 55.04 26.51 -0.54
N LEU A 773 55.30 27.06 -1.72
CA LEU A 773 56.61 27.53 -2.14
C LEU A 773 56.65 29.06 -2.12
N SER A 774 57.85 29.61 -1.92
CA SER A 774 58.15 31.03 -2.10
C SER A 774 59.31 31.16 -3.07
N ALA A 775 59.05 31.78 -4.22
CA ALA A 775 60.02 31.95 -5.30
C ALA A 775 60.33 33.44 -5.50
N PRO A 776 61.61 33.82 -5.72
CA PRO A 776 61.97 35.21 -5.98
C PRO A 776 61.37 35.67 -7.31
N ALA A 777 61.03 36.96 -7.39
CA ALA A 777 60.50 37.54 -8.62
C ALA A 777 61.49 37.41 -9.78
N ALA A 778 61.00 37.07 -10.97
CA ALA A 778 61.84 36.76 -12.13
C ALA A 778 61.31 37.45 -13.41
N PRO A 779 62.17 37.76 -14.39
CA PRO A 779 61.71 38.28 -15.67
C PRO A 779 60.74 37.32 -16.38
N PRO A 780 59.78 37.83 -17.18
CA PRO A 780 58.80 37.00 -17.86
C PRO A 780 59.46 36.04 -18.87
N ALA A 781 59.12 34.76 -18.77
CA ALA A 781 59.51 33.73 -19.75
C ALA A 781 58.61 33.72 -21.00
N THR A 782 58.98 32.95 -22.03
CA THR A 782 58.28 32.91 -23.33
C THR A 782 56.76 32.67 -23.22
N HIS A 783 56.31 31.69 -22.44
CA HIS A 783 54.89 31.43 -22.23
C HIS A 783 54.15 32.60 -21.56
N HIS A 784 54.79 33.34 -20.64
CA HIS A 784 54.20 34.54 -20.03
C HIS A 784 53.99 35.63 -21.09
N LEU A 785 54.99 35.87 -21.94
CA LEU A 785 54.90 36.85 -23.02
C LEU A 785 53.79 36.48 -24.02
N LYS A 786 53.70 35.20 -24.38
CA LYS A 786 52.65 34.68 -25.28
C LYS A 786 51.25 34.80 -24.67
N LEU A 787 51.12 34.55 -23.37
CA LEU A 787 49.86 34.71 -22.64
C LEU A 787 49.46 36.19 -22.54
N MET A 788 50.43 37.11 -22.41
CA MET A 788 50.20 38.56 -22.45
C MET A 788 49.79 39.06 -23.85
N GLU A 789 50.43 38.53 -24.90
CA GLU A 789 50.15 38.89 -26.29
C GLU A 789 48.78 38.35 -26.75
N THR A 790 48.51 37.07 -26.51
CA THR A 790 47.30 36.41 -26.99
C THR A 790 46.09 36.67 -26.10
N ARG A 791 46.29 36.91 -24.80
CA ARG A 791 45.23 37.01 -23.78
C ARG A 791 44.31 35.79 -23.72
N LEU A 792 44.80 34.63 -24.15
CA LEU A 792 44.06 33.36 -24.16
C LEU A 792 44.73 32.34 -23.24
N PRO A 793 43.96 31.37 -22.70
CA PRO A 793 44.52 30.22 -21.99
C PRO A 793 45.50 29.43 -22.87
N LEU A 794 46.61 29.01 -22.27
CA LEU A 794 47.61 28.15 -22.90
C LEU A 794 47.57 26.77 -22.23
N VAL A 795 47.08 25.77 -22.97
CA VAL A 795 47.07 24.37 -22.52
C VAL A 795 48.23 23.63 -23.16
N MET A 796 49.12 23.10 -22.32
CA MET A 796 50.28 22.32 -22.75
C MET A 796 50.13 20.90 -22.22
N ASN A 797 49.69 20.02 -23.12
CA ASN A 797 49.26 18.67 -22.76
C ASN A 797 50.39 17.65 -22.52
N SER A 798 51.65 18.00 -22.78
CA SER A 798 52.80 17.12 -22.57
C SER A 798 54.04 17.90 -22.11
N ARG A 799 55.01 17.22 -21.50
CA ARG A 799 56.30 17.82 -21.09
C ARG A 799 57.07 18.44 -22.26
N ALA A 800 57.01 17.80 -23.43
CA ALA A 800 57.66 18.33 -24.63
C ALA A 800 57.06 19.67 -25.07
N ALA A 801 55.73 19.81 -25.00
CA ALA A 801 55.05 21.06 -25.31
C ALA A 801 55.39 22.16 -24.29
N GLN A 802 55.48 21.81 -23.00
CA GLN A 802 55.87 22.73 -21.94
C GLN A 802 57.28 23.32 -22.16
N VAL A 803 58.25 22.46 -22.46
CA VAL A 803 59.63 22.88 -22.73
C VAL A 803 59.72 23.75 -23.99
N ALA A 804 58.97 23.41 -25.05
CA ALA A 804 58.94 24.19 -26.30
C ALA A 804 58.42 25.62 -26.10
N GLU A 805 57.45 25.80 -25.19
CA GLU A 805 56.90 27.12 -24.81
C GLU A 805 57.73 27.81 -23.71
N GLY A 806 58.88 27.25 -23.36
CA GLY A 806 59.81 27.82 -22.39
C GLY A 806 59.29 27.79 -20.94
N VAL A 807 58.38 26.88 -20.62
CA VAL A 807 58.02 26.56 -19.23
C VAL A 807 59.18 25.79 -18.61
N ARG A 808 59.59 26.20 -17.41
CA ARG A 808 60.63 25.55 -16.62
C ARG A 808 60.09 25.32 -15.21
N PRO A 809 60.49 24.23 -14.54
CA PRO A 809 60.08 24.01 -13.17
C PRO A 809 60.75 25.05 -12.28
N LEU A 810 60.12 25.37 -11.15
CA LEU A 810 60.73 26.24 -10.16
C LEU A 810 62.01 25.58 -9.60
N PRO A 811 63.03 26.36 -9.20
CA PRO A 811 64.25 25.78 -8.64
C PRO A 811 63.95 24.86 -7.45
N GLY A 812 64.27 23.57 -7.57
CA GLY A 812 64.00 22.56 -6.54
C GLY A 812 62.72 21.73 -6.76
N THR A 813 61.96 21.97 -7.83
CA THR A 813 60.79 21.17 -8.22
C THR A 813 61.04 20.34 -9.49
N ASP A 814 60.13 19.42 -9.81
CA ASP A 814 60.12 18.65 -11.05
C ASP A 814 59.09 19.20 -12.06
N GLN A 815 59.00 18.62 -13.26
CA GLN A 815 58.11 19.11 -14.32
C GLN A 815 56.82 18.28 -14.37
N GLY A 816 55.66 18.93 -14.33
CA GLY A 816 54.35 18.28 -14.52
C GLY A 816 54.21 17.58 -15.87
N HIS A 817 53.31 16.60 -15.98
CA HIS A 817 53.02 15.92 -17.26
C HIS A 817 52.22 16.82 -18.22
N SER A 818 51.29 17.61 -17.68
CA SER A 818 50.60 18.66 -18.42
C SER A 818 50.37 19.89 -17.53
N VAL A 819 50.25 21.06 -18.15
CA VAL A 819 49.99 22.33 -17.46
C VAL A 819 49.02 23.19 -18.26
N VAL A 820 48.16 23.91 -17.57
CA VAL A 820 47.35 24.99 -18.15
C VAL A 820 47.69 26.31 -17.47
N HIS A 821 47.93 27.35 -18.27
CA HIS A 821 48.01 28.73 -17.80
C HIS A 821 46.83 29.52 -18.30
N VAL A 822 46.15 30.23 -17.40
CA VAL A 822 44.99 31.07 -17.69
C VAL A 822 45.32 32.51 -17.33
N PRO A 823 45.13 33.48 -18.23
CA PRO A 823 45.41 34.88 -17.95
C PRO A 823 44.42 35.46 -16.96
N VAL A 824 44.95 36.22 -16.00
CA VAL A 824 44.16 37.11 -15.14
C VAL A 824 44.07 38.45 -15.85
N LEU A 825 42.88 38.77 -16.35
CA LEU A 825 42.65 39.94 -17.20
C LEU A 825 42.18 41.13 -16.36
N GLY A 826 42.90 42.23 -16.48
CA GLY A 826 42.46 43.55 -16.05
C GLY A 826 41.78 44.31 -17.20
N SER A 827 41.26 45.49 -16.91
CA SER A 827 40.45 46.30 -17.83
C SER A 827 41.12 46.50 -19.21
N ASP A 828 42.43 46.74 -19.26
CA ASP A 828 43.15 46.98 -20.52
C ASP A 828 44.41 46.10 -20.73
N ARG A 829 44.75 45.23 -19.78
CA ARG A 829 46.02 44.45 -19.78
C ARG A 829 45.92 43.11 -19.04
N VAL A 830 46.89 42.22 -19.29
CA VAL A 830 47.07 41.01 -18.47
C VAL A 830 47.79 41.39 -17.18
N LEU A 831 47.15 41.12 -16.05
CA LEU A 831 47.68 41.43 -14.72
C LEU A 831 48.57 40.31 -14.18
N GLY A 832 48.35 39.08 -14.64
CA GLY A 832 49.02 37.90 -14.16
C GLY A 832 48.48 36.62 -14.80
N SER A 833 48.76 35.47 -14.19
CA SER A 833 48.23 34.18 -14.64
C SER A 833 47.96 33.24 -13.48
N ILE A 834 46.93 32.42 -13.62
CA ILE A 834 46.71 31.22 -12.80
C ILE A 834 47.22 30.01 -13.59
N MET A 835 47.97 29.13 -12.94
CA MET A 835 48.58 27.95 -13.52
C MET A 835 48.13 26.72 -12.74
N LEU A 836 47.84 25.63 -13.43
CA LEU A 836 47.51 24.34 -12.81
C LEU A 836 48.31 23.22 -13.50
N GLU A 837 48.99 22.40 -12.71
CA GLU A 837 49.80 21.26 -13.20
C GLU A 837 49.14 19.93 -12.87
N ASN A 838 49.42 18.92 -13.69
CA ASN A 838 49.04 17.53 -13.41
C ASN A 838 50.25 16.63 -13.55
N TYR A 839 50.59 15.92 -12.48
CA TYR A 839 51.72 14.99 -12.40
C TYR A 839 51.36 13.54 -12.68
N GLU A 840 50.09 13.20 -12.85
CA GLU A 840 49.65 11.82 -13.07
C GLU A 840 49.56 11.46 -14.55
N ARG A 841 49.13 12.39 -15.40
CA ARG A 841 48.93 12.11 -16.84
C ARG A 841 49.09 13.32 -17.75
N GLU A 842 49.45 13.03 -19.01
CA GLU A 842 49.34 13.97 -20.13
C GLU A 842 47.87 14.17 -20.54
N ASN A 843 47.56 15.29 -21.20
CA ASN A 843 46.20 15.69 -21.62
C ASN A 843 45.18 15.77 -20.47
N ALA A 844 45.59 16.27 -19.30
CA ALA A 844 44.73 16.27 -18.12
C ALA A 844 43.60 17.31 -18.16
N PHE A 845 43.74 18.40 -18.93
CA PHE A 845 42.82 19.55 -18.90
C PHE A 845 41.93 19.60 -20.14
N GLY A 846 40.64 19.37 -19.94
CA GLY A 846 39.61 19.50 -20.98
C GLY A 846 38.98 20.89 -20.97
N GLU A 847 37.98 21.08 -21.84
CA GLU A 847 37.35 22.39 -21.96
C GLU A 847 36.62 22.84 -20.69
N ALA A 848 36.13 21.91 -19.86
CA ALA A 848 35.42 22.24 -18.63
C ALA A 848 36.37 22.87 -17.59
N GLU A 849 37.55 22.28 -17.40
CA GLU A 849 38.56 22.79 -16.46
C GLU A 849 39.07 24.17 -16.90
N VAL A 850 39.35 24.33 -18.19
CA VAL A 850 39.82 25.61 -18.76
C VAL A 850 38.75 26.70 -18.62
N ARG A 851 37.47 26.39 -18.89
CA ARG A 851 36.36 27.35 -18.74
C ARG A 851 36.16 27.79 -17.30
N LEU A 852 36.21 26.86 -16.35
CA LEU A 852 36.08 27.17 -14.93
C LEU A 852 37.23 28.08 -14.47
N MET A 853 38.48 27.70 -14.76
CA MET A 853 39.66 28.53 -14.42
C MET A 853 39.61 29.91 -15.08
N SER A 854 39.17 30.00 -16.34
CA SER A 854 39.03 31.27 -17.07
C SER A 854 37.98 32.18 -16.43
N THR A 855 36.86 31.61 -15.97
CA THR A 855 35.79 32.37 -15.31
C THR A 855 36.26 32.92 -13.96
N VAL A 856 36.98 32.09 -13.19
CA VAL A 856 37.57 32.50 -11.91
C VAL A 856 38.66 33.56 -12.14
N ALA A 857 39.56 33.38 -13.10
CA ALA A 857 40.62 34.34 -13.41
C ALA A 857 40.08 35.70 -13.88
N ALA A 858 39.02 35.71 -14.70
CA ALA A 858 38.35 36.95 -15.11
C ALA A 858 37.73 37.69 -13.93
N SER A 859 37.08 36.95 -13.02
CA SER A 859 36.46 37.53 -11.83
C SER A 859 37.52 38.04 -10.83
N MET A 860 38.63 37.32 -10.69
CA MET A 860 39.77 37.72 -9.86
C MET A 860 40.43 39.00 -10.40
N GLY A 861 40.57 39.14 -11.72
CA GLY A 861 41.11 40.36 -12.32
C GLY A 861 40.32 41.61 -11.96
N VAL A 862 38.98 41.53 -11.99
CA VAL A 862 38.09 42.63 -11.56
C VAL A 862 38.24 42.93 -10.06
N ALA A 863 38.26 41.89 -9.22
CA ALA A 863 38.39 42.06 -7.77
C ALA A 863 39.73 42.71 -7.39
N LEU A 864 40.84 42.27 -8.00
CA LEU A 864 42.17 42.82 -7.77
C LEU A 864 42.31 44.28 -8.27
N GLU A 865 41.61 44.67 -9.35
CA GLU A 865 41.54 46.08 -9.77
C GLU A 865 40.72 46.94 -8.81
N ASN A 866 39.61 46.43 -8.31
CA ASN A 866 38.76 47.13 -7.34
C ASN A 866 39.48 47.35 -6.00
N ALA A 867 40.17 46.32 -5.48
CA ALA A 867 40.96 46.45 -4.26
C ALA A 867 42.00 47.58 -4.39
N ARG A 868 42.71 47.62 -5.52
CA ARG A 868 43.67 48.69 -5.81
C ARG A 868 43.03 50.08 -5.92
N LEU A 869 41.89 50.21 -6.58
CA LEU A 869 41.17 51.50 -6.73
C LEU A 869 40.57 51.98 -5.40
N PHE A 870 40.10 51.06 -4.56
CA PHE A 870 39.52 51.38 -3.26
C PHE A 870 40.57 51.96 -2.31
N ASP A 871 41.75 51.35 -2.23
CA ASP A 871 42.88 51.88 -1.44
C ASP A 871 43.25 53.30 -1.87
N GLU A 872 43.22 53.59 -3.17
CA GLU A 872 43.52 54.91 -3.71
C GLU A 872 42.40 55.94 -3.41
N THR A 873 41.13 55.50 -3.40
CA THR A 873 39.96 56.36 -3.10
C THR A 873 39.84 56.70 -1.61
N GLN A 874 40.08 55.73 -0.72
CA GLN A 874 40.07 55.96 0.74
C GLN A 874 41.06 57.05 1.15
N ARG A 875 42.22 57.09 0.48
CA ARG A 875 43.22 58.14 0.71
C ARG A 875 42.69 59.54 0.40
N LEU A 876 41.85 59.70 -0.63
CA LEU A 876 41.31 61.00 -1.08
C LEU A 876 40.08 61.47 -0.26
N LEU A 877 39.21 60.56 0.17
CA LEU A 877 37.99 60.91 0.93
C LEU A 877 38.32 61.59 2.27
N LYS A 878 39.37 61.12 2.94
CA LYS A 878 39.83 61.63 4.23
C LYS A 878 40.23 63.12 4.18
N GLU A 879 40.69 63.61 3.04
CA GLU A 879 41.02 65.04 2.85
C GLU A 879 39.77 65.92 2.67
N THR A 880 38.66 65.37 2.16
CA THR A 880 37.45 66.15 1.83
C THR A 880 36.52 66.35 3.02
N GLU A 881 36.36 65.35 3.89
CA GLU A 881 35.48 65.43 5.08
C GLU A 881 35.85 66.59 6.01
N GLN A 882 37.14 66.87 6.14
CA GLN A 882 37.64 67.95 6.98
C GLN A 882 37.19 69.34 6.51
N ARG A 883 36.94 69.52 5.20
CA ARG A 883 36.53 70.81 4.61
C ARG A 883 35.06 71.15 4.85
N ASN A 884 34.18 70.16 4.94
CA ASN A 884 32.74 70.37 5.07
C ASN A 884 32.32 70.73 6.50
N ALA A 885 33.03 70.23 7.51
CA ALA A 885 32.76 70.52 8.92
C ALA A 885 32.87 72.02 9.23
N GLU A 886 33.85 72.72 8.64
CA GLU A 886 34.08 74.16 8.85
C GLU A 886 32.92 75.03 8.29
N LEU A 887 32.32 74.64 7.16
CA LEU A 887 31.23 75.40 6.52
C LEU A 887 29.90 75.31 7.29
N ALA A 888 29.62 74.17 7.92
CA ALA A 888 28.38 73.96 8.67
C ALA A 888 28.26 74.90 9.89
N ILE A 889 29.38 75.21 10.54
CA ILE A 889 29.43 76.09 11.71
C ILE A 889 29.01 77.52 11.35
N ILE A 890 29.54 78.06 10.25
CA ILE A 890 29.27 79.44 9.78
C ILE A 890 27.79 79.67 9.49
N ASN A 891 27.14 78.75 8.79
CA ASN A 891 25.73 78.89 8.42
C ASN A 891 24.81 78.92 9.66
N SER A 892 25.11 78.12 10.69
CA SER A 892 24.29 78.06 11.91
C SER A 892 24.25 79.39 12.67
N VAL A 893 25.32 80.19 12.62
CA VAL A 893 25.35 81.50 13.31
C VAL A 893 24.59 82.56 12.52
N GLN A 894 24.70 82.55 11.19
CA GLN A 894 23.97 83.50 10.32
C GLN A 894 22.46 83.32 10.43
N GLU A 895 21.98 82.08 10.50
CA GLU A 895 20.55 81.77 10.61
C GLU A 895 19.95 82.25 11.94
N GLY A 896 20.70 82.07 13.05
CA GLY A 896 20.30 82.60 14.35
C GLY A 896 20.21 84.13 14.39
N LEU A 897 21.15 84.82 13.74
CA LEU A 897 21.21 86.29 13.67
C LEU A 897 20.00 86.90 12.95
N ALA A 898 19.51 86.28 11.87
CA ALA A 898 18.37 86.77 11.11
C ALA A 898 17.03 86.74 11.89
N SER A 899 16.96 86.00 13.01
CA SER A 899 15.72 85.76 13.77
C SER A 899 15.47 86.73 14.93
N LYS A 900 16.41 87.63 15.25
CA LYS A 900 16.34 88.52 16.42
C LYS A 900 16.30 89.99 15.98
N LEU A 901 15.26 90.71 16.39
CA LEU A 901 15.08 92.14 16.09
C LEU A 901 15.53 93.08 17.22
N GLU A 902 16.00 92.53 18.35
CA GLU A 902 16.40 93.30 19.52
C GLU A 902 17.92 93.20 19.72
N MET A 903 18.62 94.35 19.74
CA MET A 903 20.09 94.39 19.74
C MET A 903 20.73 93.59 20.88
N GLN A 904 20.17 93.63 22.09
CA GLN A 904 20.73 92.88 23.22
C GLN A 904 20.61 91.36 23.01
N ALA A 905 19.50 90.90 22.41
CA ALA A 905 19.31 89.49 22.08
C ALA A 905 20.30 89.01 21.00
N ILE A 906 20.70 89.90 20.07
CA ILE A 906 21.77 89.62 19.10
C ILE A 906 23.11 89.45 19.80
N TYR A 907 23.46 90.37 20.72
CA TYR A 907 24.70 90.27 21.51
C TYR A 907 24.77 88.97 22.31
N ASP A 908 23.68 88.61 22.99
CA ASP A 908 23.61 87.40 23.79
C ASP A 908 23.67 86.12 22.95
N LEU A 909 23.04 86.11 21.76
CA LEU A 909 23.12 84.98 20.85
C LEU A 909 24.56 84.78 20.35
N VAL A 910 25.18 85.83 19.80
CA VAL A 910 26.52 85.74 19.22
C VAL A 910 27.55 85.40 20.29
N GLY A 911 27.52 86.07 21.44
CA GLY A 911 28.46 85.80 22.52
C GLY A 911 28.36 84.36 23.05
N ASN A 912 27.14 83.84 23.24
CA ASN A 912 26.96 82.44 23.66
C ASN A 912 27.37 81.45 22.58
N LYS A 913 27.15 81.77 21.29
CA LYS A 913 27.50 80.86 20.19
C LYS A 913 29.00 80.81 19.97
N ILE A 914 29.69 81.94 20.11
CA ILE A 914 31.15 82.01 20.12
C ILE A 914 31.72 81.18 21.28
N ARG A 915 31.13 81.29 22.47
CA ARG A 915 31.53 80.45 23.60
C ARG A 915 31.38 78.95 23.29
N GLU A 916 30.27 78.54 22.68
CA GLU A 916 30.02 77.13 22.32
C GLU A 916 30.99 76.62 21.24
N ILE A 917 31.17 77.40 20.16
CA ILE A 917 32.01 77.01 19.01
C ILE A 917 33.46 76.86 19.43
N PHE A 918 33.96 77.84 20.17
CA PHE A 918 35.36 77.85 20.57
C PHE A 918 35.59 77.11 21.88
N ASP A 919 34.58 76.73 22.66
CA ASP A 919 34.71 76.26 24.05
C ASP A 919 35.58 77.23 24.88
N ALA A 920 35.19 78.50 24.87
CA ALA A 920 35.99 79.60 25.40
C ALA A 920 35.66 79.91 26.87
N ASP A 921 36.71 80.23 27.63
CA ASP A 921 36.61 80.60 29.04
C ASP A 921 36.10 82.04 29.19
N VAL A 922 36.55 82.94 28.31
CA VAL A 922 36.16 84.35 28.30
C VAL A 922 35.68 84.76 26.91
N VAL A 923 34.56 85.45 26.84
CA VAL A 923 34.05 86.05 25.59
C VAL A 923 33.57 87.48 25.86
N SER A 924 34.09 88.44 25.11
CA SER A 924 33.62 89.82 25.15
C SER A 924 33.22 90.37 23.79
N ILE A 925 32.24 91.26 23.78
CA ILE A 925 31.78 92.05 22.64
C ILE A 925 31.65 93.48 23.15
N ASN A 926 32.57 94.31 22.72
CA ASN A 926 32.74 95.67 23.19
C ASN A 926 32.43 96.61 22.03
N LEU A 927 31.51 97.55 22.22
CA LEU A 927 31.07 98.49 21.19
C LEU A 927 31.58 99.89 21.50
N PHE A 928 32.01 100.62 20.48
CA PHE A 928 32.59 101.94 20.63
C PHE A 928 31.63 103.02 20.14
N ASP A 929 31.30 103.96 21.02
CA ASP A 929 30.57 105.18 20.69
C ASP A 929 31.57 106.31 20.44
N SER A 930 31.64 106.77 19.18
CA SER A 930 32.55 107.82 18.75
C SER A 930 32.15 109.22 19.21
N GLU A 931 30.86 109.48 19.49
CA GLU A 931 30.39 110.80 19.93
C GLU A 931 30.68 111.02 21.42
N ALA A 932 30.39 110.01 22.23
CA ALA A 932 30.69 110.04 23.67
C ALA A 932 32.15 109.69 23.99
N ASN A 933 32.88 109.09 23.03
CA ASN A 933 34.21 108.51 23.20
C ASN A 933 34.26 107.48 24.36
N LEU A 934 33.25 106.61 24.43
CA LEU A 934 33.12 105.55 25.43
C LEU A 934 32.93 104.18 24.78
N VAL A 935 33.50 103.15 25.39
CA VAL A 935 33.29 101.74 25.05
C VAL A 935 32.23 101.15 25.98
N ARG A 936 31.18 100.59 25.38
CA ARG A 936 30.11 99.85 26.04
C ARG A 936 30.36 98.34 25.90
N TYR A 937 30.39 97.63 27.02
CA TYR A 937 30.50 96.17 27.06
C TYR A 937 29.11 95.56 26.83
N ALA A 938 28.81 95.25 25.57
CA ALA A 938 27.50 94.75 25.16
C ALA A 938 27.31 93.27 25.53
N PHE A 939 28.40 92.50 25.47
CA PHE A 939 28.50 91.15 26.00
C PHE A 939 29.83 90.99 26.71
N LEU A 940 29.85 90.57 27.97
CA LEU A 940 31.06 90.11 28.64
C LEU A 940 30.71 88.91 29.50
N LEU A 941 31.25 87.76 29.14
CA LEU A 941 31.22 86.55 29.93
C LEU A 941 32.66 86.20 30.30
N ASP A 942 32.91 85.98 31.57
CA ASP A 942 34.22 85.64 32.09
C ASP A 942 34.07 84.43 33.03
N HIS A 943 34.66 83.30 32.65
CA HIS A 943 34.60 82.01 33.35
C HIS A 943 33.16 81.60 33.74
N GLY A 944 32.21 81.84 32.84
CA GLY A 944 30.79 81.48 33.01
C GLY A 944 29.94 82.51 33.76
N GLU A 945 30.52 83.56 34.34
CA GLU A 945 29.77 84.67 34.96
C GLU A 945 29.60 85.86 34.03
N ARG A 946 28.44 86.52 34.14
CA ARG A 946 28.06 87.66 33.30
C ARG A 946 28.42 88.99 33.95
N PHE A 947 29.20 89.81 33.27
CA PHE A 947 29.63 91.11 33.78
C PHE A 947 29.04 92.26 32.97
N HIS A 948 28.72 93.36 33.67
CA HIS A 948 28.23 94.62 33.07
C HIS A 948 29.04 95.83 33.58
N PRO A 949 30.30 95.99 33.15
CA PRO A 949 31.12 97.13 33.57
C PRO A 949 30.54 98.47 33.09
N GLU A 950 30.70 99.52 33.90
CA GLU A 950 30.40 100.89 33.48
C GLU A 950 31.22 101.26 32.22
N SER A 951 30.62 102.05 31.34
CA SER A 951 31.24 102.46 30.07
C SER A 951 32.43 103.38 30.31
N ARG A 952 33.51 103.15 29.57
CA ARG A 952 34.82 103.80 29.81
C ARG A 952 35.44 104.27 28.50
N PRO A 953 36.26 105.32 28.49
CA PRO A 953 37.01 105.68 27.28
C PRO A 953 37.87 104.51 26.77
N PRO A 954 38.01 104.32 25.44
CA PRO A 954 38.76 103.20 24.89
C PRO A 954 40.23 103.25 25.35
N ALA A 955 40.70 102.15 25.94
CA ALA A 955 42.08 101.94 26.36
C ALA A 955 42.61 100.57 25.92
N GLY A 956 43.91 100.31 26.09
CA GLY A 956 44.51 99.00 25.86
C GLY A 956 44.29 98.41 24.47
N PHE A 957 44.03 97.10 24.44
CA PHE A 957 43.75 96.32 23.22
C PHE A 957 42.60 96.89 22.40
N THR A 958 41.51 97.30 23.06
CA THR A 958 40.35 97.86 22.37
C THR A 958 40.73 99.15 21.63
N ARG A 959 41.46 100.07 22.29
CA ARG A 959 41.95 101.29 21.63
C ARG A 959 42.91 100.99 20.48
N HIS A 960 43.77 99.98 20.63
CA HIS A 960 44.70 99.59 19.57
C HIS A 960 43.94 99.09 18.34
N ILE A 961 43.01 98.15 18.51
CA ILE A 961 42.25 97.52 17.42
C ILE A 961 41.31 98.52 16.74
N LEU A 962 40.68 99.42 17.51
CA LEU A 962 39.84 100.48 16.93
C LEU A 962 40.65 101.40 16.00
N ARG A 963 41.96 101.57 16.24
CA ARG A 963 42.86 102.41 15.42
C ARG A 963 43.49 101.65 14.26
N THR A 964 43.90 100.40 14.46
CA THR A 964 44.65 99.62 13.47
C THR A 964 43.77 98.75 12.58
N LEU A 965 42.56 98.42 13.04
CA LEU A 965 41.64 97.48 12.39
C LEU A 965 42.23 96.08 12.18
N GLN A 966 43.29 95.73 12.91
CA GLN A 966 43.94 94.43 12.81
C GLN A 966 43.61 93.58 14.03
N PRO A 967 43.38 92.26 13.86
CA PRO A 967 43.18 91.36 14.97
C PRO A 967 44.48 91.20 15.77
N ILE A 968 44.35 90.96 17.07
CA ILE A 968 45.45 90.62 17.97
C ILE A 968 45.26 89.18 18.40
N VAL A 969 46.30 88.37 18.21
CA VAL A 969 46.35 86.98 18.68
C VAL A 969 47.47 86.89 19.69
N ILE A 970 47.13 86.32 20.84
CA ILE A 970 48.03 86.14 21.96
C ILE A 970 48.00 84.66 22.29
N HIS A 971 49.16 84.02 22.28
CA HIS A 971 49.22 82.58 22.50
C HIS A 971 49.68 82.20 23.91
N THR A 972 50.32 83.09 24.66
CA THR A 972 50.82 82.81 26.01
C THR A 972 50.54 83.96 26.98
N ALA A 973 50.47 83.66 28.29
CA ALA A 973 50.28 84.69 29.31
C ALA A 973 51.44 85.72 29.36
N GLU A 974 52.68 85.30 29.10
CA GLU A 974 53.81 86.24 29.00
C GLU A 974 53.61 87.24 27.86
N GLU A 975 53.07 86.79 26.72
CA GLU A 975 52.74 87.68 25.61
C GLU A 975 51.57 88.60 25.95
N LEU A 976 50.57 88.09 26.68
CA LEU A 976 49.45 88.88 27.19
C LEU A 976 49.93 90.00 28.10
N ASP A 977 50.74 89.68 29.12
CA ASP A 977 51.27 90.64 30.09
C ASP A 977 52.13 91.72 29.43
N ARG A 978 53.00 91.31 28.48
CA ARG A 978 53.84 92.24 27.71
C ARG A 978 52.96 93.22 26.92
N GLN A 979 51.99 92.74 26.15
CA GLN A 979 51.17 93.62 25.34
C GLN A 979 50.20 94.46 26.18
N MET A 980 49.70 93.95 27.31
CA MET A 980 48.90 94.73 28.26
C MET A 980 49.71 95.93 28.80
N THR A 981 50.97 95.70 29.15
CA THR A 981 51.88 96.75 29.63
C THR A 981 52.19 97.77 28.52
N GLU A 982 52.52 97.31 27.31
CA GLU A 982 52.86 98.19 26.17
C GLU A 982 51.68 99.05 25.70
N LEU A 983 50.46 98.51 25.68
CA LEU A 983 49.27 99.18 25.18
C LEU A 983 48.46 99.89 26.27
N GLY A 984 48.85 99.74 27.54
CA GLY A 984 48.12 100.29 28.69
C GLY A 984 46.74 99.65 28.86
N ALA A 985 46.66 98.33 28.69
CA ALA A 985 45.44 97.56 28.95
C ALA A 985 45.40 97.09 30.41
N SER A 986 44.20 96.99 30.96
CA SER A 986 43.95 96.44 32.30
C SER A 986 42.84 95.40 32.23
N ASN A 987 42.88 94.37 33.08
CA ASN A 987 41.79 93.41 33.19
C ASN A 987 40.54 94.04 33.82
N ILE A 988 39.37 93.80 33.21
CA ILE A 988 38.08 94.41 33.57
C ILE A 988 37.13 93.40 34.22
N GLY A 989 37.53 92.13 34.34
CA GLY A 989 36.89 91.06 35.12
C GLY A 989 37.82 90.56 36.25
N GLY A 990 37.24 90.12 37.37
CA GLY A 990 37.90 89.98 38.68
C GLY A 990 38.60 88.66 39.02
N GLY A 991 39.07 87.85 38.06
CA GLY A 991 39.83 86.63 38.41
C GLY A 991 40.40 85.85 37.21
N THR A 992 41.67 85.45 37.34
CA THR A 992 42.53 84.64 36.44
C THR A 992 42.80 85.20 35.03
N VAL A 993 44.08 85.28 34.67
CA VAL A 993 44.56 85.73 33.35
C VAL A 993 44.49 84.56 32.37
N ASP A 994 43.85 84.74 31.21
CA ASP A 994 43.84 83.72 30.15
C ASP A 994 45.20 83.61 29.48
N ASN A 995 45.71 82.39 29.26
CA ASN A 995 47.01 82.22 28.61
C ASN A 995 46.94 82.48 27.10
N SER A 996 45.80 82.34 26.43
CA SER A 996 45.69 82.69 25.02
C SER A 996 44.40 83.42 24.72
N CYS A 997 44.46 84.41 23.83
CA CYS A 997 43.34 85.27 23.48
C CYS A 997 43.38 85.65 22.00
N ILE A 998 42.20 85.74 21.37
CA ILE A 998 42.03 86.42 20.09
C ILE A 998 41.13 87.64 20.32
N TYR A 999 41.53 88.77 19.77
CA TYR A 999 40.72 89.97 19.65
C TYR A 999 40.55 90.32 18.18
N VAL A 1000 39.31 90.38 17.69
CA VAL A 1000 39.01 90.75 16.30
C VAL A 1000 38.14 92.01 16.26
N PRO A 1001 38.37 92.92 15.29
CA PRO A 1001 37.51 94.10 15.13
C PRO A 1001 36.14 93.70 14.60
N ILE A 1002 35.10 94.39 15.08
CA ILE A 1002 33.79 94.44 14.43
C ILE A 1002 33.85 95.61 13.44
N LEU A 1003 34.00 95.29 12.16
CA LEU A 1003 34.22 96.29 11.11
C LEU A 1003 32.90 96.87 10.61
N ARG A 1004 32.77 98.19 10.66
CA ARG A 1004 31.67 98.98 10.09
C ARG A 1004 32.23 99.92 9.04
N GLY A 1005 32.08 99.53 7.77
CA GLY A 1005 32.76 100.19 6.65
C GLY A 1005 34.28 100.21 6.85
N ASN A 1006 34.89 101.39 6.75
CA ASN A 1006 36.34 101.59 6.95
C ASN A 1006 36.71 101.93 8.40
N SER A 1007 35.85 101.65 9.37
CA SER A 1007 36.08 101.89 10.81
C SER A 1007 35.69 100.68 11.64
N ALA A 1008 36.19 100.54 12.86
CA ALA A 1008 35.72 99.51 13.78
C ALA A 1008 34.62 100.09 14.69
N ALA A 1009 33.45 99.46 14.68
CA ALA A 1009 32.34 99.76 15.59
C ALA A 1009 32.53 99.10 16.96
N GLY A 1010 33.46 98.15 17.08
CA GLY A 1010 33.70 97.42 18.31
C GLY A 1010 34.79 96.36 18.17
N VAL A 1011 34.95 95.53 19.19
CA VAL A 1011 35.90 94.42 19.26
C VAL A 1011 35.21 93.22 19.88
N ILE A 1012 35.37 92.05 19.26
CA ILE A 1012 35.05 90.76 19.88
C ILE A 1012 36.34 90.15 20.40
N SER A 1013 36.33 89.64 21.63
CA SER A 1013 37.43 88.87 22.16
C SER A 1013 37.00 87.50 22.64
N VAL A 1014 37.90 86.54 22.51
CA VAL A 1014 37.76 85.17 23.00
C VAL A 1014 39.05 84.79 23.69
N GLY A 1015 38.95 84.32 24.93
CA GLY A 1015 40.07 83.94 25.79
C GLY A 1015 39.93 82.51 26.28
N LYS A 1016 41.09 81.86 26.46
CA LYS A 1016 41.23 80.48 26.94
C LYS A 1016 42.40 80.33 27.90
N GLN A 1017 42.22 79.49 28.92
CA GLN A 1017 43.23 79.14 29.90
C GLN A 1017 44.41 78.36 29.32
N PRO A 1018 44.28 77.44 28.34
CA PRO A 1018 45.46 76.82 27.71
C PRO A 1018 46.26 77.80 26.83
N ALA A 1019 47.59 77.74 26.88
CA ALA A 1019 48.46 78.42 25.92
C ALA A 1019 48.37 77.78 24.52
N HIS A 1020 48.54 78.57 23.47
CA HIS A 1020 48.46 78.18 22.06
C HIS A 1020 47.13 77.53 21.65
N ALA A 1021 46.02 77.86 22.32
CA ALA A 1021 44.74 77.19 22.09
C ALA A 1021 44.09 77.54 20.74
N PHE A 1022 44.57 78.57 20.04
CA PHE A 1022 43.96 79.06 18.82
C PHE A 1022 44.88 78.90 17.61
N SER A 1023 44.32 78.35 16.54
CA SER A 1023 44.95 78.24 15.21
C SER A 1023 44.60 79.44 14.31
N ASN A 1024 45.29 79.54 13.16
CA ASN A 1024 44.94 80.53 12.15
C ASN A 1024 43.53 80.32 11.56
N SER A 1025 43.02 79.08 11.55
CA SER A 1025 41.65 78.80 11.12
C SER A 1025 40.65 79.40 12.12
N ASP A 1026 40.94 79.30 13.42
CA ASP A 1026 40.11 79.86 14.49
C ASP A 1026 40.02 81.39 14.42
N VAL A 1027 41.13 82.06 14.14
CA VAL A 1027 41.17 83.52 13.94
C VAL A 1027 40.33 83.94 12.75
N SER A 1028 40.44 83.21 11.62
CA SER A 1028 39.67 83.47 10.40
C SER A 1028 38.16 83.24 10.62
N LEU A 1029 37.81 82.17 11.36
CA LEU A 1029 36.43 81.87 11.72
C LEU A 1029 35.85 82.96 12.61
N LEU A 1030 36.55 83.38 13.67
CA LEU A 1030 36.08 84.43 14.58
C LEU A 1030 35.92 85.78 13.87
N ALA A 1031 36.83 86.14 12.96
CA ALA A 1031 36.71 87.34 12.12
C ALA A 1031 35.48 87.29 11.20
N THR A 1032 35.18 86.10 10.65
CA THR A 1032 33.98 85.89 9.82
C THR A 1032 32.71 86.09 10.64
N LEU A 1033 32.67 85.56 11.86
CA LEU A 1033 31.55 85.75 12.78
C LEU A 1033 31.40 87.23 13.20
N ALA A 1034 32.49 87.94 13.45
CA ALA A 1034 32.47 89.38 13.76
C ALA A 1034 31.91 90.22 12.60
N ASN A 1035 32.23 89.88 11.35
CA ASN A 1035 31.67 90.54 10.18
C ASN A 1035 30.18 90.25 10.01
N ALA A 1036 29.76 88.99 10.17
CA ALA A 1036 28.33 88.64 10.13
C ALA A 1036 27.53 89.38 11.20
N MET A 1037 28.12 89.52 12.40
CA MET A 1037 27.53 90.30 13.48
C MET A 1037 27.43 91.78 13.13
N SER A 1038 28.47 92.38 12.54
CA SER A 1038 28.44 93.80 12.13
C SER A 1038 27.28 94.08 11.16
N VAL A 1039 27.10 93.22 10.16
CA VAL A 1039 25.99 93.33 9.20
C VAL A 1039 24.64 93.22 9.89
N ALA A 1040 24.49 92.30 10.84
CA ALA A 1040 23.25 92.16 11.61
C ALA A 1040 22.94 93.42 12.45
N LEU A 1041 23.97 94.06 13.01
CA LEU A 1041 23.81 95.30 13.79
C LEU A 1041 23.55 96.55 12.94
N GLU A 1042 23.91 96.56 11.66
CA GLU A 1042 23.53 97.64 10.75
C GLU A 1042 22.07 97.55 10.30
N ASN A 1043 21.51 96.34 10.30
CA ASN A 1043 20.14 96.08 9.86
C ASN A 1043 19.09 96.17 11.00
N ALA A 1044 19.51 96.10 12.26
CA ALA A 1044 18.66 96.21 13.46
C ALA A 1044 18.66 97.64 13.99
#